data_AF-A0A3D1UDS0-F1
#
_entry.id   AF-A0A3D1UDS0-F1
#
_cell.length_a   1.000
_cell.length_b   1.000
_cell.length_c   1.000
_cell.angle_alpha   90.00
_cell.angle_beta   90.00
_cell.angle_gamma   90.00
#
_symmetry.space_group_name_H-M   'P 1'
#
loop_
_entity.id
_entity.type
_entity.pdbx_description
1 polymer ?
#
loop_
_entity_poly.entity_id
_entity_poly.type
_entity_poly.pdbx_seq_one_letter_code
_entity_poly.pdbx_strand_id
1 'polypeptide(L)'
;MASPLEKLVRKADALAVSADRLVAETLRGIRGELAVLAKELKLASSAADRETAYKAIRTRMAKLAVRLDRLLAAQHQLAAKTAARAASDMTGVEIKYSARHAQAVLELVSPAQGENLAAVFTDRMSQSLVNTLRESVVAVLREQAVAGGSVKDAARAMQERWDAALENETPRFTDAAGRVWDTKTYFMMNARTSTMRVYNDCLVDDVARQTGSDLMRISRGGSDPHCACAAWEGQIVSLSGKTKGLPTYEDARRGGCFHPNCVHTLEVVDAEADADEIALQKAHPVAKADAADPDAQRARKYARDQERKRKTEGLTAEEARLAVDRDNLAAAIRAGLLRADAKALVAKLTDAQVSALCPDGMPPRFAPVKKVPGGTRANPKYEPERWRRGTRGGVVHIARDTDAAHLVAVAKLAEAAESKEKSAAPKGWTPSTPLEKETDALMRKLGVAHTDKPLDIAGTNPNYKKGKEWQINCQRCVPACEARFRGYDVTAKPKPMAFDSRAGKLVPDGNDEMFADVNKDSIAEMLFPAFDHVSPIHYRKKSDIEKQMAGWGDGARAQVVCMWKTKSGGLSGHTFMACQINGKTHFLDPQNGDKDCSGYFPGIRTRGEAALFNNFARIDDRPFSARVRFCAGSADYIEKLDV
;
A
#
# COMPACT_ATOMS: atom_id res chain seq x y z
N MET A 1 7.88 57.02 -8.30
CA MET A 1 6.78 56.49 -7.47
C MET A 1 6.95 54.98 -7.37
N ALA A 2 6.84 54.38 -6.18
CA ALA A 2 6.99 52.92 -6.04
C ALA A 2 5.93 52.19 -6.87
N SER A 3 6.32 51.11 -7.54
CA SER A 3 5.42 50.30 -8.36
C SER A 3 4.32 49.65 -7.49
N PRO A 4 3.16 49.27 -8.06
CA PRO A 4 2.13 48.55 -7.31
C PRO A 4 2.66 47.28 -6.64
N LEU A 5 3.57 46.55 -7.30
CA LEU A 5 4.23 45.36 -6.75
C LEU A 5 5.12 45.70 -5.55
N GLU A 6 5.96 46.73 -5.65
CA GLU A 6 6.84 47.18 -4.55
C GLU A 6 6.04 47.62 -3.31
N LYS A 7 4.87 48.25 -3.51
CA LYS A 7 3.98 48.63 -2.41
C LYS A 7 3.35 47.43 -1.71
N LEU A 8 3.08 46.35 -2.44
CA LEU A 8 2.54 45.11 -1.87
C LEU A 8 3.62 44.36 -1.08
N VAL A 9 4.83 44.22 -1.64
CA VAL A 9 5.98 43.57 -0.97
C VAL A 9 6.31 44.25 0.36
N ARG A 10 6.47 45.58 0.37
CA ARG A 10 6.79 46.33 1.60
C ARG A 10 5.76 46.15 2.71
N LYS A 11 4.48 46.05 2.34
CA LYS A 11 3.40 45.82 3.31
C LYS A 11 3.42 44.39 3.86
N ALA A 12 3.87 43.41 3.06
CA ALA A 12 3.96 42.01 3.48
C ALA A 12 5.10 41.83 4.49
N ASP A 13 6.25 42.45 4.22
CA ASP A 13 7.41 42.44 5.12
C ASP A 13 7.06 43.09 6.48
N ALA A 14 6.34 44.21 6.48
CA ALA A 14 5.91 44.88 7.70
C ALA A 14 4.98 44.02 8.58
N LEU A 15 4.14 43.19 7.96
CA LEU A 15 3.27 42.25 8.68
C LEU A 15 4.07 41.08 9.25
N ALA A 16 5.08 40.56 8.55
CA ALA A 16 6.00 39.52 9.06
C ALA A 16 6.61 39.96 10.39
N VAL A 17 7.22 41.15 10.37
CA VAL A 17 7.90 41.75 11.52
C VAL A 17 6.93 41.96 12.68
N SER A 18 5.68 42.34 12.39
CA SER A 18 4.64 42.52 13.39
C SER A 18 4.22 41.19 14.05
N ALA A 19 4.14 40.10 13.28
CA ALA A 19 3.83 38.76 13.79
C ALA A 19 4.96 38.24 14.70
N ASP A 20 6.22 38.34 14.26
CA ASP A 20 7.40 37.92 15.04
C ASP A 20 7.48 38.66 16.38
N ARG A 21 7.23 39.97 16.35
CA ARG A 21 7.21 40.81 17.55
C ARG A 21 6.12 40.36 18.53
N LEU A 22 4.92 40.06 18.05
CA LEU A 22 3.79 39.61 18.88
C LEU A 22 4.09 38.28 19.58
N VAL A 23 4.69 37.32 18.86
CA VAL A 23 5.11 36.03 19.43
C VAL A 23 6.16 36.24 20.51
N ALA A 24 7.20 37.04 20.22
CA ALA A 24 8.26 37.32 21.17
C ALA A 24 7.77 38.04 22.43
N GLU A 25 6.84 39.01 22.29
CA GLU A 25 6.20 39.71 23.41
C GLU A 25 5.41 38.74 24.30
N THR A 26 4.66 37.82 23.69
CA THR A 26 3.82 36.88 24.45
C THR A 26 4.65 35.82 25.17
N LEU A 27 5.68 35.27 24.51
CA LEU A 27 6.60 34.31 25.15
C LEU A 27 7.34 34.95 26.33
N ARG A 28 7.73 36.23 26.22
CA ARG A 28 8.28 36.98 27.37
C ARG A 28 7.27 37.12 28.51
N GLY A 29 6.01 37.43 28.20
CA GLY A 29 4.94 37.51 29.20
C GLY A 29 4.71 36.18 29.91
N ILE A 30 4.61 35.09 29.16
CA ILE A 30 4.41 33.73 29.71
C ILE A 30 5.61 33.30 30.56
N ARG A 31 6.85 33.57 30.13
CA ARG A 31 8.04 33.31 30.96
C ARG A 31 8.01 34.12 32.26
N GLY A 32 7.59 35.38 32.20
CA GLY A 32 7.40 36.22 33.39
C GLY A 32 6.35 35.63 34.34
N GLU A 33 5.22 35.18 33.82
CA GLU A 33 4.17 34.53 34.62
C GLU A 33 4.60 33.18 35.17
N LEU A 34 5.31 32.36 34.40
CA LEU A 34 5.88 31.11 34.89
C LEU A 34 6.91 31.36 36.00
N ALA A 35 7.67 32.44 35.95
CA ALA A 35 8.59 32.83 37.02
C ALA A 35 7.84 33.31 38.28
N VAL A 36 6.76 34.07 38.12
CA VAL A 36 5.86 34.48 39.23
C VAL A 36 5.18 33.25 39.82
N LEU A 37 4.61 32.39 38.97
CA LEU A 37 3.97 31.14 39.35
C LEU A 37 4.95 30.19 40.01
N ALA A 38 6.20 30.04 39.55
CA ALA A 38 7.20 29.20 40.22
C ALA A 38 7.55 29.72 41.62
N LYS A 39 7.46 31.04 41.83
CA LYS A 39 7.64 31.69 43.13
C LYS A 39 6.40 31.50 44.02
N GLU A 40 5.20 31.59 43.47
CA GLU A 40 3.91 31.36 44.16
C GLU A 40 3.64 29.87 44.42
N LEU A 41 4.04 28.93 43.54
CA LEU A 41 3.94 27.48 43.70
C LEU A 41 4.82 26.95 44.82
N LYS A 42 5.95 27.61 45.10
CA LYS A 42 6.75 27.36 46.31
C LYS A 42 6.02 27.80 47.59
N LEU A 43 4.97 28.62 47.46
CA LEU A 43 4.11 29.12 48.54
C LEU A 43 2.68 28.53 48.50
N ALA A 44 2.29 27.83 47.42
CA ALA A 44 0.93 27.33 47.19
C ALA A 44 0.74 25.91 47.73
N SER A 45 -0.25 25.74 48.60
CA SER A 45 -0.44 24.51 49.40
C SER A 45 -1.43 23.50 48.78
N SER A 46 -2.09 23.79 47.64
CA SER A 46 -3.12 22.90 47.09
C SER A 46 -3.02 22.64 45.57
N ALA A 47 -3.63 21.54 45.11
CA ALA A 47 -3.74 21.20 43.69
C ALA A 47 -4.66 22.15 42.89
N ALA A 48 -5.60 22.83 43.57
CA ALA A 48 -6.53 23.77 42.94
C ALA A 48 -5.84 25.07 42.48
N ASP A 49 -4.84 25.52 43.24
CA ASP A 49 -4.05 26.72 42.89
C ASP A 49 -3.23 26.48 41.62
N ARG A 50 -2.69 25.26 41.46
CA ARG A 50 -1.98 24.84 40.25
C ARG A 50 -2.88 24.80 39.02
N GLU A 51 -4.11 24.29 39.15
CA GLU A 51 -5.06 24.24 38.03
C GLU A 51 -5.49 25.64 37.57
N THR A 52 -5.65 26.58 38.50
CA THR A 52 -5.98 27.98 38.21
C THR A 52 -4.85 28.66 37.41
N ALA A 53 -3.60 28.42 37.80
CA ALA A 53 -2.41 28.89 37.09
C ALA A 53 -2.34 28.37 35.64
N TYR A 54 -2.51 27.05 35.45
CA TYR A 54 -2.52 26.45 34.11
C TYR A 54 -3.67 26.97 33.23
N LYS A 55 -4.83 27.29 33.82
CA LYS A 55 -5.95 27.91 33.11
C LYS A 55 -5.63 29.32 32.60
N ALA A 56 -4.89 30.12 33.37
CA ALA A 56 -4.45 31.44 32.96
C ALA A 56 -3.48 31.40 31.77
N ILE A 57 -2.49 30.51 31.82
CA ILE A 57 -1.53 30.29 30.72
C ILE A 57 -2.26 29.84 29.44
N ARG A 58 -3.17 28.85 29.55
CA ARG A 58 -4.00 28.38 28.42
C ARG A 58 -4.82 29.52 27.80
N THR A 59 -5.39 30.40 28.62
CA THR A 59 -6.17 31.55 28.16
C THR A 59 -5.32 32.56 27.37
N ARG A 60 -4.08 32.81 27.82
CA ARG A 60 -3.15 33.71 27.12
C ARG A 60 -2.70 33.13 25.78
N MET A 61 -2.37 31.84 25.75
CA MET A 61 -2.04 31.14 24.49
C MET A 61 -3.20 31.19 23.50
N ALA A 62 -4.45 31.00 23.96
CA ALA A 62 -5.62 31.13 23.10
C ALA A 62 -5.79 32.54 22.53
N LYS A 63 -5.57 33.60 23.33
CA LYS A 63 -5.60 34.99 22.85
C LYS A 63 -4.50 35.30 21.86
N LEU A 64 -3.29 34.76 22.06
CA LEU A 64 -2.19 34.87 21.10
C LEU A 64 -2.56 34.22 19.78
N ALA A 65 -3.06 32.98 19.80
CA ALA A 65 -3.44 32.25 18.60
C ALA A 65 -4.39 33.07 17.73
N VAL A 66 -5.46 33.63 18.31
CA VAL A 66 -6.43 34.48 17.57
C VAL A 66 -5.78 35.73 16.96
N ARG A 67 -4.87 36.40 17.66
CA ARG A 67 -4.19 37.60 17.15
C ARG A 67 -3.19 37.26 16.05
N LEU A 68 -2.44 36.17 16.24
CA LEU A 68 -1.47 35.66 15.27
C LEU A 68 -2.18 35.20 14.00
N ASP A 69 -3.33 34.52 14.12
CA ASP A 69 -4.16 34.10 12.99
C ASP A 69 -4.57 35.29 12.12
N ARG A 70 -4.96 36.42 12.71
CA ARG A 70 -5.33 37.65 11.97
C ARG A 70 -4.16 38.23 11.18
N LEU A 71 -2.98 38.29 11.80
CA LEU A 71 -1.78 38.83 11.15
C LEU A 71 -1.31 37.92 10.00
N LEU A 72 -1.30 36.60 10.24
CA LEU A 72 -0.96 35.61 9.22
C LEU A 72 -1.96 35.68 8.06
N ALA A 73 -3.26 35.76 8.32
CA ALA A 73 -4.27 35.91 7.28
C ALA A 73 -4.04 37.14 6.40
N ALA A 74 -3.80 38.31 7.01
CA ALA A 74 -3.51 39.53 6.27
C ALA A 74 -2.23 39.43 5.43
N GLN A 75 -1.18 38.81 5.98
CA GLN A 75 0.09 38.65 5.29
C GLN A 75 0.00 37.67 4.13
N HIS A 76 -0.69 36.55 4.29
CA HIS A 76 -0.95 35.59 3.22
C HIS A 76 -1.74 36.18 2.06
N GLN A 77 -2.79 36.94 2.35
CA GLN A 77 -3.54 37.64 1.31
C GLN A 77 -2.64 38.56 0.50
N LEU A 78 -1.68 39.20 1.15
CA LEU A 78 -0.77 40.13 0.51
C LEU A 78 0.34 39.43 -0.28
N ALA A 79 0.88 38.34 0.25
CA ALA A 79 1.82 37.47 -0.46
C ALA A 79 1.17 36.85 -1.72
N ALA A 80 -0.06 36.35 -1.61
CA ALA A 80 -0.82 35.82 -2.75
C ALA A 80 -1.11 36.90 -3.81
N LYS A 81 -1.48 38.12 -3.41
CA LYS A 81 -1.62 39.27 -4.33
C LYS A 81 -0.31 39.60 -5.04
N THR A 82 0.81 39.52 -4.32
CA THR A 82 2.15 39.78 -4.85
C THR A 82 2.53 38.72 -5.88
N ALA A 83 2.32 37.44 -5.57
CA ALA A 83 2.58 36.32 -6.47
C ALA A 83 1.72 36.38 -7.75
N ALA A 84 0.42 36.61 -7.61
CA ALA A 84 -0.48 36.75 -8.75
C ALA A 84 -0.06 37.91 -9.67
N ARG A 85 0.35 39.05 -9.09
CA ARG A 85 0.82 40.20 -9.86
C ARG A 85 2.15 39.91 -10.56
N ALA A 86 3.13 39.35 -9.85
CA ALA A 86 4.41 38.99 -10.42
C ALA A 86 4.26 37.97 -11.57
N ALA A 87 3.42 36.95 -11.40
CA ALA A 87 3.15 35.97 -12.43
C ALA A 87 2.43 36.58 -13.65
N SER A 88 1.52 37.54 -13.42
CA SER A 88 0.87 38.28 -14.51
C SER A 88 1.89 39.11 -15.30
N ASP A 89 2.78 39.81 -14.60
CA ASP A 89 3.82 40.63 -15.20
C ASP A 89 4.84 39.76 -15.99
N MET A 90 5.11 38.53 -15.55
CA MET A 90 6.02 37.58 -16.23
C MET A 90 5.42 36.88 -17.45
N THR A 91 4.14 36.53 -17.39
CA THR A 91 3.48 35.70 -18.43
C THR A 91 2.67 36.51 -19.43
N GLY A 92 2.35 37.76 -19.11
CA GLY A 92 1.44 38.59 -19.90
C GLY A 92 -0.04 38.19 -19.78
N VAL A 93 -0.35 37.15 -18.99
CA VAL A 93 -1.71 36.66 -18.73
C VAL A 93 -2.20 37.24 -17.41
N GLU A 94 -3.42 37.80 -17.37
CA GLU A 94 -3.98 38.35 -16.14
C GLU A 94 -4.33 37.23 -15.14
N ILE A 95 -3.49 37.05 -14.13
CA ILE A 95 -3.71 36.10 -13.03
C ILE A 95 -4.41 36.84 -11.87
N LYS A 96 -5.66 36.47 -11.61
CA LYS A 96 -6.50 37.13 -10.59
C LYS A 96 -6.25 36.54 -9.20
N TYR A 97 -6.02 37.42 -8.23
CA TYR A 97 -5.97 37.05 -6.81
C TYR A 97 -7.34 36.57 -6.31
N SER A 98 -7.35 35.47 -5.55
CA SER A 98 -8.52 34.96 -4.84
C SER A 98 -8.30 34.98 -3.33
N ALA A 99 -9.07 35.82 -2.62
CA ALA A 99 -9.02 35.89 -1.15
C ALA A 99 -9.45 34.58 -0.48
N ARG A 100 -10.40 33.88 -1.12
CA ARG A 100 -10.90 32.58 -0.65
C ARG A 100 -9.88 31.46 -0.86
N HIS A 101 -9.09 31.52 -1.94
CA HIS A 101 -7.98 30.60 -2.17
C HIS A 101 -6.88 30.76 -1.12
N ALA A 102 -6.44 32.00 -0.86
CA ALA A 102 -5.47 32.28 0.18
C ALA A 102 -5.97 31.82 1.58
N GLN A 103 -7.27 31.89 1.82
CA GLN A 103 -7.90 31.39 3.03
C GLN A 103 -7.98 29.85 3.07
N ALA A 104 -8.24 29.18 1.94
CA ALA A 104 -8.24 27.72 1.84
C ALA A 104 -6.85 27.13 2.10
N VAL A 105 -5.78 27.75 1.58
CA VAL A 105 -4.39 27.38 1.92
C VAL A 105 -4.16 27.42 3.43
N LEU A 106 -4.61 28.49 4.08
CA LEU A 106 -4.50 28.68 5.53
C LEU A 106 -5.34 27.69 6.34
N GLU A 107 -6.51 27.32 5.84
CA GLU A 107 -7.36 26.28 6.43
C GLU A 107 -6.68 24.91 6.36
N LEU A 108 -6.01 24.60 5.24
CA LEU A 108 -5.26 23.36 5.04
C LEU A 108 -4.07 23.22 5.99
N VAL A 109 -3.44 24.33 6.40
CA VAL A 109 -2.36 24.35 7.39
C VAL A 109 -2.82 24.88 8.76
N SER A 110 -4.10 24.76 9.08
CA SER A 110 -4.66 25.19 10.37
C SER A 110 -4.42 24.17 11.50
N PRO A 111 -4.47 24.59 12.79
CA PRO A 111 -4.38 23.66 13.91
C PRO A 111 -5.43 22.53 13.86
N ALA A 112 -6.64 22.81 13.33
CA ALA A 112 -7.70 21.82 13.15
C ALA A 112 -7.33 20.71 12.15
N GLN A 113 -6.41 20.98 11.22
CA GLN A 113 -5.90 20.00 10.26
C GLN A 113 -4.65 19.25 10.75
N GLY A 114 -4.17 19.52 11.97
CA GLY A 114 -2.97 18.90 12.53
C GLY A 114 -2.99 17.36 12.44
N GLU A 115 -4.17 16.75 12.64
CA GLU A 115 -4.35 15.30 12.58
C GLU A 115 -4.16 14.71 11.18
N ASN A 116 -4.35 15.52 10.14
CA ASN A 116 -4.19 15.14 8.74
C ASN A 116 -2.79 15.47 8.18
N LEU A 117 -1.99 16.23 8.93
CA LEU A 117 -0.67 16.74 8.53
C LEU A 117 0.48 16.00 9.20
N ALA A 118 0.31 15.55 10.45
CA ALA A 118 1.36 14.86 11.20
C ALA A 118 0.79 13.77 12.10
N ALA A 119 1.54 12.66 12.20
CA ALA A 119 1.16 11.52 13.06
C ALA A 119 -0.27 11.02 12.79
N VAL A 120 -0.64 10.89 11.51
CA VAL A 120 -2.01 10.55 11.06
C VAL A 120 -2.46 9.16 11.53
N PHE A 121 -1.53 8.19 11.57
CA PHE A 121 -1.86 6.78 11.80
C PHE A 121 -1.27 6.18 13.08
N THR A 122 -0.45 6.91 13.84
CA THR A 122 0.23 6.30 15.00
C THR A 122 -0.70 6.18 16.20
N ASP A 123 -0.71 5.01 16.81
CA ASP A 123 -1.32 4.69 18.11
C ASP A 123 -0.26 4.36 19.18
N ARG A 124 1.04 4.48 18.82
CA ARG A 124 2.19 4.08 19.66
C ARG A 124 2.83 5.23 20.42
N MET A 125 2.33 6.45 20.24
CA MET A 125 2.86 7.66 20.88
C MET A 125 1.83 8.23 21.86
N SER A 126 2.31 8.84 22.95
CA SER A 126 1.42 9.50 23.90
C SER A 126 0.67 10.66 23.23
N GLN A 127 -0.57 10.93 23.66
CA GLN A 127 -1.37 12.00 23.07
C GLN A 127 -0.70 13.37 23.21
N SER A 128 0.01 13.61 24.32
CA SER A 128 0.76 14.85 24.53
C SER A 128 1.87 15.01 23.49
N LEU A 129 2.63 13.94 23.22
CA LEU A 129 3.71 13.94 22.24
C LEU A 129 3.16 14.12 20.81
N VAL A 130 2.06 13.44 20.47
CA VAL A 130 1.37 13.60 19.19
C VAL A 130 0.88 15.04 18.98
N ASN A 131 0.30 15.66 20.02
CA ASN A 131 -0.19 17.03 19.95
C ASN A 131 0.96 18.02 19.74
N THR A 132 2.04 17.90 20.51
CA THR A 132 3.25 18.72 20.35
C THR A 132 3.83 18.60 18.92
N LEU A 133 3.76 17.41 18.32
CA LEU A 133 4.29 17.17 16.97
C LEU A 133 3.44 17.89 15.93
N ARG A 134 2.11 17.75 16.06
CA ARG A 134 1.14 18.40 15.18
C ARG A 134 1.24 19.93 15.27
N GLU A 135 1.35 20.46 16.48
CA GLU A 135 1.54 21.90 16.71
C GLU A 135 2.83 22.41 16.09
N SER A 136 3.93 21.66 16.22
CA SER A 136 5.23 22.02 15.64
C SER A 136 5.18 22.04 14.11
N VAL A 137 4.60 21.02 13.49
CA VAL A 137 4.45 20.93 12.02
C VAL A 137 3.55 22.04 11.50
N VAL A 138 2.39 22.25 12.12
CA VAL A 138 1.43 23.29 11.73
C VAL A 138 2.07 24.68 11.82
N ALA A 139 2.75 24.99 12.93
CA ALA A 139 3.38 26.29 13.11
C ALA A 139 4.42 26.57 12.01
N VAL A 140 5.27 25.59 11.70
CA VAL A 140 6.29 25.75 10.65
C VAL A 140 5.68 25.85 9.27
N LEU A 141 4.66 25.05 8.93
CA LEU A 141 3.99 25.18 7.63
C LEU A 141 3.36 26.57 7.45
N ARG A 142 2.80 27.14 8.51
CA ARG A 142 2.23 28.49 8.48
C ARG A 142 3.30 29.57 8.34
N GLU A 143 4.40 29.46 9.07
CA GLU A 143 5.56 30.36 8.94
C GLU A 143 6.16 30.29 7.53
N GLN A 144 6.32 29.08 6.97
CA GLN A 144 6.91 28.87 5.63
C GLN A 144 6.00 29.33 4.50
N ALA A 145 4.68 29.17 4.65
CA ALA A 145 3.73 29.65 3.66
C ALA A 145 3.69 31.19 3.61
N VAL A 146 4.23 31.87 4.63
CA VAL A 146 4.43 33.31 4.70
C VAL A 146 5.81 33.75 4.20
N ALA A 147 6.86 33.17 4.78
CA ALA A 147 8.24 33.61 4.55
C ALA A 147 8.78 33.18 3.17
N GLY A 148 8.22 32.11 2.61
CA GLY A 148 8.82 31.40 1.49
C GLY A 148 10.10 30.68 1.94
N GLY A 149 10.23 29.42 1.56
CA GLY A 149 11.42 28.64 1.90
C GLY A 149 11.44 27.31 1.19
N SER A 150 12.61 26.68 1.14
CA SER A 150 12.70 25.36 0.53
C SER A 150 12.09 24.30 1.44
N VAL A 151 11.69 23.17 0.87
CA VAL A 151 11.24 22.00 1.64
C VAL A 151 12.28 21.54 2.68
N LYS A 152 13.58 21.78 2.41
CA LYS A 152 14.66 21.50 3.35
C LYS A 152 14.65 22.46 4.55
N ASP A 153 14.29 23.71 4.33
CA ASP A 153 14.19 24.72 5.39
C ASP A 153 12.99 24.43 6.29
N ALA A 154 11.84 24.10 5.69
CA ALA A 154 10.66 23.64 6.42
C ALA A 154 10.97 22.41 7.28
N ALA A 155 11.60 21.38 6.71
CA ALA A 155 11.94 20.17 7.45
C ALA A 155 12.92 20.44 8.61
N ARG A 156 13.90 21.33 8.40
CA ARG A 156 14.86 21.74 9.44
C ARG A 156 14.16 22.49 10.56
N ALA A 157 13.30 23.46 10.25
CA ALA A 157 12.55 24.22 11.24
C ALA A 157 11.59 23.33 12.05
N MET A 158 10.93 22.35 11.39
CA MET A 158 10.11 21.35 12.11
C MET A 158 10.94 20.54 13.10
N GLN A 159 12.12 20.11 12.69
CA GLN A 159 13.04 19.38 13.55
C GLN A 159 13.50 20.21 14.74
N GLU A 160 13.99 21.43 14.51
CA GLU A 160 14.48 22.32 15.58
C GLU A 160 13.39 22.61 16.62
N ARG A 161 12.15 22.86 16.16
CA ARG A 161 11.01 23.13 17.04
C ARG A 161 10.58 21.90 17.82
N TRP A 162 10.60 20.74 17.18
CA TRP A 162 10.30 19.47 17.82
C TRP A 162 11.34 19.12 18.89
N ASP A 163 12.63 19.22 18.55
CA ASP A 163 13.73 18.94 19.47
C ASP A 163 13.69 19.89 20.69
N ALA A 164 13.37 21.17 20.48
CA ALA A 164 13.17 22.14 21.56
C ALA A 164 11.99 21.80 22.48
N ALA A 165 10.93 21.19 21.94
CA ALA A 165 9.74 20.84 22.72
C ALA A 165 9.92 19.56 23.56
N LEU A 166 10.97 18.78 23.31
CA LEU A 166 11.21 17.51 23.99
C LEU A 166 12.08 17.61 25.24
N GLU A 167 12.73 18.76 25.50
CA GLU A 167 13.63 19.14 26.63
C GLU A 167 14.52 18.05 27.28
N ASN A 168 14.00 16.89 27.70
CA ASN A 168 14.73 15.74 28.28
C ASN A 168 14.18 14.34 27.91
N GLU A 169 13.19 14.22 27.01
CA GLU A 169 12.63 12.92 26.59
C GLU A 169 13.25 12.44 25.26
N THR A 170 13.49 11.14 25.10
CA THR A 170 13.88 10.54 23.80
C THR A 170 12.82 9.60 23.20
N PRO A 171 11.63 10.08 22.85
CA PRO A 171 10.78 9.37 21.90
C PRO A 171 10.94 9.95 20.49
N ARG A 172 11.52 9.14 19.60
CA ARG A 172 11.50 9.35 18.15
C ARG A 172 10.10 9.04 17.62
N PHE A 173 9.67 9.67 16.51
CA PHE A 173 8.39 9.35 15.87
C PHE A 173 8.29 7.84 15.64
N THR A 174 7.26 7.22 16.21
CA THR A 174 7.01 5.78 16.10
C THR A 174 5.72 5.59 15.32
N ASP A 175 5.76 4.82 14.24
CA ASP A 175 4.57 4.57 13.43
C ASP A 175 3.66 3.48 14.02
N ALA A 176 2.50 3.26 13.40
CA ALA A 176 1.52 2.25 13.80
C ALA A 176 2.11 0.82 13.84
N ALA A 177 3.12 0.54 12.99
CA ALA A 177 3.81 -0.74 12.93
C ALA A 177 4.92 -0.87 14.00
N GLY A 178 5.07 0.13 14.89
CA GLY A 178 6.08 0.14 15.95
C GLY A 178 7.49 0.48 15.44
N ARG A 179 7.64 0.93 14.19
CA ARG A 179 8.96 1.32 13.66
C ARG A 179 9.31 2.70 14.15
N VAL A 180 10.53 2.83 14.66
CA VAL A 180 11.08 4.09 15.13
C VAL A 180 11.79 4.79 13.97
N TRP A 181 11.34 6.00 13.64
CA TRP A 181 11.86 6.76 12.50
C TRP A 181 13.05 7.63 12.88
N ASP A 182 13.94 7.85 11.92
CA ASP A 182 14.90 8.94 11.98
C ASP A 182 14.18 10.29 11.81
N THR A 183 14.42 11.21 12.74
CA THR A 183 13.73 12.51 12.82
C THR A 183 13.88 13.33 11.54
N LYS A 184 15.10 13.38 10.99
CA LYS A 184 15.38 14.07 9.73
C LYS A 184 14.62 13.44 8.57
N THR A 185 14.62 12.12 8.49
CA THR A 185 13.91 11.37 7.45
C THR A 185 12.39 11.61 7.52
N TYR A 186 11.82 11.58 8.74
CA TYR A 186 10.39 11.85 8.95
C TYR A 186 10.01 13.27 8.54
N PHE A 187 10.72 14.30 9.03
CA PHE A 187 10.36 15.69 8.72
C PHE A 187 10.60 16.04 7.25
N MET A 188 11.63 15.49 6.60
CA MET A 188 11.80 15.64 5.15
C MET A 188 10.64 15.03 4.36
N MET A 189 10.15 13.86 4.78
CA MET A 189 8.97 13.24 4.16
C MET A 189 7.70 14.05 4.44
N ASN A 190 7.50 14.50 5.67
CA ASN A 190 6.32 15.27 6.07
C ASN A 190 6.26 16.59 5.30
N ALA A 191 7.36 17.36 5.30
CA ALA A 191 7.43 18.63 4.58
C ALA A 191 7.12 18.46 3.09
N ARG A 192 7.72 17.45 2.42
CA ARG A 192 7.42 17.14 1.01
C ARG A 192 5.94 16.83 0.79
N THR A 193 5.40 15.94 1.60
CA THR A 193 4.04 15.42 1.43
C THR A 193 2.99 16.51 1.71
N SER A 194 3.16 17.25 2.80
CA SER A 194 2.26 18.32 3.21
C SER A 194 2.25 19.47 2.20
N THR A 195 3.42 19.91 1.72
CA THR A 195 3.50 20.97 0.70
C THR A 195 2.89 20.52 -0.64
N MET A 196 3.15 19.29 -1.08
CA MET A 196 2.57 18.75 -2.32
C MET A 196 1.05 18.62 -2.24
N ARG A 197 0.52 18.19 -1.09
CA ARG A 197 -0.92 18.09 -0.86
C ARG A 197 -1.59 19.45 -0.93
N VAL A 198 -1.02 20.45 -0.24
CA VAL A 198 -1.51 21.83 -0.30
C VAL A 198 -1.48 22.32 -1.75
N TYR A 199 -0.38 22.10 -2.48
CA TYR A 199 -0.29 22.49 -3.89
C TYR A 199 -1.38 21.87 -4.77
N ASN A 200 -1.57 20.54 -4.71
CA ASN A 200 -2.57 19.86 -5.51
C ASN A 200 -3.99 20.29 -5.16
N ASP A 201 -4.32 20.38 -3.86
CA ASP A 201 -5.66 20.79 -3.41
C ASP A 201 -5.97 22.23 -3.83
N CYS A 202 -4.97 23.12 -3.79
CA CYS A 202 -5.09 24.49 -4.30
C CYS A 202 -5.30 24.56 -5.81
N LEU A 203 -4.56 23.74 -6.56
CA LEU A 203 -4.66 23.71 -8.01
C LEU A 203 -6.01 23.13 -8.46
N VAL A 204 -6.51 22.07 -7.82
CA VAL A 204 -7.86 21.52 -8.05
C VAL A 204 -8.91 22.60 -7.85
N ASP A 205 -8.79 23.35 -6.76
CA ASP A 205 -9.72 24.40 -6.37
C ASP A 205 -9.72 25.58 -7.37
N ASP A 206 -8.53 25.97 -7.85
CA ASP A 206 -8.37 27.01 -8.85
C ASP A 206 -8.88 26.59 -10.23
N VAL A 207 -8.52 25.40 -10.70
CA VAL A 207 -8.90 24.90 -12.04
C VAL A 207 -10.41 24.73 -12.13
N ALA A 208 -11.02 24.09 -11.12
CA ALA A 208 -12.46 23.88 -11.05
C ALA A 208 -13.26 25.19 -11.09
N ARG A 209 -12.65 26.32 -10.66
CA ARG A 209 -13.35 27.61 -10.55
C ARG A 209 -13.01 28.61 -11.64
N GLN A 210 -11.76 28.67 -12.09
CA GLN A 210 -11.30 29.68 -13.05
C GLN A 210 -11.57 29.28 -14.48
N THR A 211 -11.38 28.00 -14.81
CA THR A 211 -11.58 27.47 -16.17
C THR A 211 -12.91 26.74 -16.32
N GLY A 212 -13.51 26.31 -15.20
CA GLY A 212 -14.66 25.40 -15.22
C GLY A 212 -14.31 24.00 -15.73
N SER A 213 -13.03 23.70 -15.95
CA SER A 213 -12.58 22.38 -16.38
C SER A 213 -12.74 21.37 -15.23
N ASP A 214 -13.41 20.26 -15.53
CA ASP A 214 -13.54 19.12 -14.61
C ASP A 214 -12.36 18.14 -14.73
N LEU A 215 -11.43 18.39 -15.67
CA LEU A 215 -10.39 17.43 -16.04
C LEU A 215 -9.00 17.93 -15.66
N MET A 216 -8.25 17.03 -15.04
CA MET A 216 -6.84 17.24 -14.74
C MET A 216 -6.06 15.98 -15.04
N ARG A 217 -4.78 16.13 -15.38
CA ARG A 217 -3.87 15.02 -15.65
C ARG A 217 -2.92 14.86 -14.50
N ILE A 218 -2.65 13.62 -14.11
CA ILE A 218 -1.55 13.31 -13.21
C ILE A 218 -0.26 13.42 -14.02
N SER A 219 0.64 14.31 -13.59
CA SER A 219 1.89 14.65 -14.29
C SER A 219 2.66 13.43 -14.80
N ARG A 220 3.31 13.59 -15.96
CA ARG A 220 4.17 12.55 -16.56
C ARG A 220 5.61 12.69 -16.04
N GLY A 221 6.30 11.57 -15.78
CA GLY A 221 7.73 11.58 -15.44
C GLY A 221 8.08 11.58 -13.96
N GLY A 222 7.31 10.87 -13.12
CA GLY A 222 7.68 10.65 -11.73
C GLY A 222 9.00 9.87 -11.61
N SER A 223 9.96 10.40 -10.85
CA SER A 223 11.35 9.92 -10.80
C SER A 223 11.58 8.59 -10.06
N ASP A 224 10.56 7.76 -9.83
CA ASP A 224 10.70 6.42 -9.25
C ASP A 224 9.61 5.47 -9.78
N PRO A 225 9.95 4.38 -10.49
CA PRO A 225 9.03 3.28 -10.79
C PRO A 225 8.77 2.48 -9.50
N HIS A 226 8.16 3.10 -8.51
CA HIS A 226 7.62 2.38 -7.38
C HIS A 226 6.33 3.01 -6.91
N CYS A 227 5.58 2.22 -6.17
CA CYS A 227 4.27 2.55 -5.60
C CYS A 227 3.13 2.59 -6.63
N ALA A 228 1.92 2.36 -6.13
CA ALA A 228 0.67 2.34 -6.90
C ALA A 228 0.44 3.64 -7.72
N CYS A 229 1.02 4.77 -7.30
CA CYS A 229 1.09 6.05 -8.00
C CYS A 229 1.60 5.99 -9.45
N ALA A 230 2.61 5.16 -9.77
CA ALA A 230 3.14 5.07 -11.12
C ALA A 230 2.10 4.55 -12.13
N ALA A 231 1.14 3.75 -11.65
CA ALA A 231 0.04 3.26 -12.47
C ALA A 231 -0.95 4.37 -12.88
N TRP A 232 -0.96 5.47 -12.12
CA TRP A 232 -1.80 6.63 -12.35
C TRP A 232 -1.11 7.71 -13.21
N GLU A 233 0.17 7.53 -13.54
CA GLU A 233 0.94 8.49 -14.32
C GLU A 233 0.32 8.75 -15.71
N GLY A 234 0.18 10.04 -16.05
CA GLY A 234 -0.42 10.50 -17.30
C GLY A 234 -1.94 10.29 -17.41
N GLN A 235 -2.59 9.76 -16.36
CA GLN A 235 -4.03 9.52 -16.35
C GLN A 235 -4.80 10.84 -16.18
N ILE A 236 -5.85 11.02 -16.98
CA ILE A 236 -6.78 12.13 -16.84
C ILE A 236 -7.85 11.71 -15.83
N VAL A 237 -8.04 12.54 -14.82
CA VAL A 237 -8.98 12.35 -13.72
C VAL A 237 -10.04 13.45 -13.74
N SER A 238 -11.27 13.06 -13.40
CA SER A 238 -12.37 13.98 -13.14
C SER A 238 -12.30 14.50 -11.70
N LEU A 239 -12.33 15.82 -11.51
CA LEU A 239 -12.30 16.44 -10.19
C LEU A 239 -13.62 16.22 -9.43
N SER A 240 -14.75 16.38 -10.11
CA SER A 240 -16.09 16.26 -9.52
C SER A 240 -16.71 14.85 -9.64
N GLY A 241 -16.13 14.00 -10.50
CA GLY A 241 -16.71 12.71 -10.88
C GLY A 241 -17.91 12.79 -11.82
N LYS A 242 -18.25 13.97 -12.33
CA LYS A 242 -19.35 14.16 -13.29
C LYS A 242 -18.97 13.71 -14.69
N THR A 243 -17.68 13.74 -15.06
CA THR A 243 -17.24 13.29 -16.38
C THR A 243 -17.22 11.76 -16.45
N LYS A 244 -18.20 11.19 -17.16
CA LYS A 244 -18.34 9.73 -17.33
C LYS A 244 -17.19 9.13 -18.14
N GLY A 245 -16.83 7.89 -17.80
CA GLY A 245 -15.80 7.10 -18.49
C GLY A 245 -14.37 7.42 -18.07
N LEU A 246 -14.18 8.36 -17.13
CA LEU A 246 -12.89 8.69 -16.53
C LEU A 246 -12.92 8.43 -15.02
N PRO A 247 -11.79 8.04 -14.43
CA PRO A 247 -11.64 7.90 -12.99
C PRO A 247 -11.67 9.25 -12.29
N THR A 248 -12.00 9.27 -11.01
CA THR A 248 -12.02 10.52 -10.22
C THR A 248 -10.67 10.82 -9.56
N TYR A 249 -10.45 12.06 -9.17
CA TYR A 249 -9.29 12.44 -8.33
C TYR A 249 -9.25 11.63 -7.02
N GLU A 250 -10.41 11.36 -6.41
CA GLU A 250 -10.52 10.51 -5.23
C GLU A 250 -10.21 9.03 -5.53
N ASP A 251 -10.58 8.53 -6.72
CA ASP A 251 -10.17 7.19 -7.16
C ASP A 251 -8.65 7.08 -7.23
N ALA A 252 -7.97 8.10 -7.75
CA ALA A 252 -6.51 8.14 -7.82
C ALA A 252 -5.88 8.11 -6.42
N ARG A 253 -6.39 8.93 -5.49
CA ARG A 253 -5.92 8.97 -4.10
C ARG A 253 -6.12 7.61 -3.41
N ARG A 254 -7.29 7.01 -3.56
CA ARG A 254 -7.60 5.67 -3.01
C ARG A 254 -6.74 4.58 -3.65
N GLY A 255 -6.43 4.72 -4.94
CA GLY A 255 -5.51 3.84 -5.68
C GLY A 255 -4.03 4.05 -5.34
N GLY A 256 -3.70 4.87 -4.33
CA GLY A 256 -2.33 5.07 -3.85
C GLY A 256 -1.52 6.12 -4.61
N CYS A 257 -2.16 6.93 -5.46
CA CYS A 257 -1.57 8.17 -5.97
C CYS A 257 -1.53 9.23 -4.86
N PHE A 258 -0.53 10.12 -4.89
CA PHE A 258 -0.32 11.17 -3.86
C PHE A 258 -0.03 10.63 -2.44
N HIS A 259 0.56 9.44 -2.37
CA HIS A 259 1.10 8.84 -1.14
C HIS A 259 2.29 9.66 -0.56
N PRO A 260 2.78 9.35 0.65
CA PRO A 260 3.96 10.02 1.22
C PRO A 260 5.20 9.92 0.32
N ASN A 261 5.87 11.06 0.08
CA ASN A 261 6.96 11.24 -0.91
C ASN A 261 6.56 11.09 -2.39
N CYS A 262 5.28 11.07 -2.74
CA CYS A 262 4.84 11.15 -4.13
C CYS A 262 5.38 12.42 -4.78
N VAL A 263 5.92 12.30 -5.99
CA VAL A 263 6.44 13.43 -6.78
C VAL A 263 5.46 13.91 -7.84
N HIS A 264 4.38 13.17 -8.09
CA HIS A 264 3.34 13.55 -9.04
C HIS A 264 2.56 14.77 -8.55
N THR A 265 2.49 15.78 -9.41
CA THR A 265 1.55 16.90 -9.34
C THR A 265 0.37 16.67 -10.29
N LEU A 266 -0.64 17.53 -10.19
CA LEU A 266 -1.68 17.66 -11.22
C LEU A 266 -1.29 18.70 -12.27
N GLU A 267 -1.72 18.46 -13.51
CA GLU A 267 -1.55 19.33 -14.67
C GLU A 267 -2.93 19.65 -15.26
N VAL A 268 -3.12 20.88 -15.74
CA VAL A 268 -4.37 21.31 -16.37
C VAL A 268 -4.54 20.57 -17.70
N VAL A 269 -5.74 20.06 -17.95
CA VAL A 269 -6.12 19.44 -19.23
C VAL A 269 -6.93 20.43 -20.03
N ASP A 270 -6.54 20.62 -21.28
CA ASP A 270 -7.31 21.38 -22.26
C ASP A 270 -8.17 20.40 -23.07
N ALA A 271 -9.49 20.55 -23.01
CA ALA A 271 -10.41 19.58 -23.59
C ALA A 271 -10.29 19.46 -25.12
N GLU A 272 -9.85 20.52 -25.81
CA GLU A 272 -9.67 20.53 -27.26
C GLU A 272 -8.31 19.97 -27.63
N ALA A 273 -7.24 20.46 -27.00
CA ALA A 273 -5.88 20.00 -27.29
C ALA A 273 -5.65 18.54 -26.86
N ASP A 274 -6.37 18.06 -25.84
CA ASP A 274 -6.24 16.70 -25.30
C ASP A 274 -7.37 15.75 -25.71
N ALA A 275 -8.20 16.12 -26.70
CA ALA A 275 -9.35 15.34 -27.13
C ALA A 275 -9.01 13.87 -27.46
N ASP A 276 -7.88 13.65 -28.15
CA ASP A 276 -7.42 12.31 -28.53
C ASP A 276 -7.01 11.46 -27.32
N GLU A 277 -6.34 12.06 -26.32
CA GLU A 277 -5.95 11.36 -25.10
C GLU A 277 -7.19 11.05 -24.24
N ILE A 278 -8.17 11.96 -24.18
CA ILE A 278 -9.45 11.73 -23.49
C ILE A 278 -10.20 10.56 -24.15
N ALA A 279 -10.26 10.54 -25.48
CA ALA A 279 -10.90 9.46 -26.24
C ALA A 279 -10.19 8.13 -26.04
N LEU A 280 -8.84 8.13 -26.06
CA LEU A 280 -8.03 6.95 -25.77
C LEU A 280 -8.33 6.40 -24.37
N GLN A 281 -8.38 7.26 -23.35
CA GLN A 281 -8.65 6.79 -21.98
C GLN A 281 -10.07 6.28 -21.80
N LYS A 282 -11.07 6.87 -22.45
CA LYS A 282 -12.45 6.36 -22.43
C LYS A 282 -12.58 4.98 -23.08
N ALA A 283 -11.71 4.63 -24.03
CA ALA A 283 -11.64 3.28 -24.60
C ALA A 283 -11.06 2.23 -23.62
N HIS A 284 -10.38 2.69 -22.55
CA HIS A 284 -9.86 1.86 -21.47
C HIS A 284 -10.47 2.30 -20.12
N PRO A 285 -11.79 2.06 -19.88
CA PRO A 285 -12.48 2.59 -18.72
C PRO A 285 -11.95 2.01 -17.40
N VAL A 286 -12.04 2.80 -16.33
CA VAL A 286 -11.68 2.37 -14.97
C VAL A 286 -12.92 1.86 -14.25
N ALA A 287 -12.99 0.55 -13.96
CA ALA A 287 -14.00 0.05 -13.03
C ALA A 287 -13.69 0.57 -11.62
N LYS A 288 -14.71 1.00 -10.87
CA LYS A 288 -14.52 1.54 -9.51
C LYS A 288 -13.87 0.55 -8.54
N ALA A 289 -14.12 -0.75 -8.71
CA ALA A 289 -13.49 -1.80 -7.90
C ALA A 289 -11.97 -1.86 -8.17
N ASP A 290 -11.58 -1.70 -9.44
CA ASP A 290 -10.20 -1.82 -9.89
C ASP A 290 -9.38 -0.59 -9.52
N ALA A 291 -10.01 0.58 -9.32
CA ALA A 291 -9.34 1.83 -8.93
C ALA A 291 -8.43 1.66 -7.70
N ALA A 292 -8.82 0.81 -6.75
CA ALA A 292 -8.03 0.55 -5.55
C ALA A 292 -6.99 -0.58 -5.72
N ASP A 293 -7.00 -1.31 -6.85
CA ASP A 293 -6.11 -2.44 -7.13
C ASP A 293 -4.89 -1.98 -7.97
N PRO A 294 -3.69 -1.90 -7.37
CA PRO A 294 -2.50 -1.44 -8.07
C PRO A 294 -2.11 -2.28 -9.29
N ASP A 295 -2.39 -3.59 -9.31
CA ASP A 295 -2.04 -4.47 -10.43
C ASP A 295 -2.99 -4.25 -11.59
N ALA A 296 -4.29 -4.12 -11.31
CA ALA A 296 -5.29 -3.75 -12.32
C ALA A 296 -4.98 -2.36 -12.92
N GLN A 297 -4.57 -1.40 -12.10
CA GLN A 297 -4.15 -0.07 -12.59
C GLN A 297 -2.92 -0.17 -13.50
N ARG A 298 -1.90 -0.96 -13.12
CA ARG A 298 -0.67 -1.15 -13.91
C ARG A 298 -0.97 -1.80 -15.26
N ALA A 299 -1.72 -2.90 -15.27
CA ALA A 299 -2.10 -3.61 -16.48
C ALA A 299 -2.87 -2.70 -17.45
N ARG A 300 -3.80 -1.89 -16.92
CA ARG A 300 -4.54 -0.92 -17.74
C ARG A 300 -3.64 0.18 -18.31
N LYS A 301 -2.75 0.76 -17.49
CA LYS A 301 -1.77 1.75 -17.98
C LYS A 301 -0.94 1.15 -19.12
N TYR A 302 -0.48 -0.09 -18.97
CA TYR A 302 0.30 -0.78 -19.99
C TYR A 302 -0.50 -0.96 -21.28
N ALA A 303 -1.73 -1.45 -21.21
CA ALA A 303 -2.62 -1.59 -22.38
C ALA A 303 -2.90 -0.24 -23.08
N ARG A 304 -3.17 0.81 -22.30
CA ARG A 304 -3.37 2.18 -22.82
C ARG A 304 -2.12 2.71 -23.53
N ASP A 305 -0.95 2.53 -22.93
CA ASP A 305 0.31 3.02 -23.49
C ASP A 305 0.67 2.28 -24.78
N GLN A 306 0.35 0.98 -24.90
CA GLN A 306 0.47 0.22 -26.15
C GLN A 306 -0.47 0.75 -27.23
N GLU A 307 -1.75 0.95 -26.91
CA GLU A 307 -2.72 1.48 -27.88
C GLU A 307 -2.36 2.90 -28.32
N ARG A 308 -1.81 3.72 -27.40
CA ARG A 308 -1.25 5.03 -27.76
C ARG A 308 -0.18 4.89 -28.83
N LYS A 309 0.82 4.03 -28.61
CA LYS A 309 1.91 3.78 -29.57
C LYS A 309 1.39 3.29 -30.93
N ARG A 310 0.40 2.41 -30.95
CA ARG A 310 -0.23 1.93 -32.19
C ARG A 310 -0.89 3.08 -32.97
N LYS A 311 -1.63 3.95 -32.28
CA LYS A 311 -2.34 5.07 -32.92
C LYS A 311 -1.42 6.21 -33.35
N THR A 312 -0.45 6.59 -32.52
CA THR A 312 0.39 7.76 -32.78
C THR A 312 1.59 7.45 -33.67
N GLU A 313 2.16 6.25 -33.54
CA GLU A 313 3.39 5.85 -34.25
C GLU A 313 3.11 4.80 -35.34
N GLY A 314 1.87 4.33 -35.49
CA GLY A 314 1.50 3.35 -36.53
C GLY A 314 2.07 1.95 -36.32
N LEU A 315 2.53 1.64 -35.11
CA LEU A 315 3.22 0.39 -34.78
C LEU A 315 2.27 -0.82 -34.77
N THR A 316 2.80 -2.00 -35.09
CA THR A 316 2.12 -3.27 -34.84
C THR A 316 1.95 -3.52 -33.33
N ALA A 317 1.12 -4.49 -32.95
CA ALA A 317 0.90 -4.81 -31.52
C ALA A 317 2.21 -5.19 -30.81
N GLU A 318 3.08 -5.95 -31.48
CA GLU A 318 4.35 -6.40 -30.91
C GLU A 318 5.38 -5.28 -30.82
N GLU A 319 5.48 -4.43 -31.84
CA GLU A 319 6.35 -3.25 -31.83
C GLU A 319 5.91 -2.24 -30.77
N ALA A 320 4.59 -2.04 -30.60
CA ALA A 320 4.04 -1.19 -29.56
C ALA A 320 4.35 -1.72 -28.16
N ARG A 321 4.20 -3.04 -27.94
CA ARG A 321 4.60 -3.71 -26.68
C ARG A 321 6.06 -3.43 -26.34
N LEU A 322 6.96 -3.72 -27.28
CA LEU A 322 8.40 -3.52 -27.12
C LEU A 322 8.77 -2.04 -26.92
N ALA A 323 8.11 -1.12 -27.61
CA ALA A 323 8.32 0.32 -27.45
C ALA A 323 7.96 0.78 -26.03
N VAL A 324 6.83 0.30 -25.48
CA VAL A 324 6.42 0.60 -24.10
C VAL A 324 7.39 -0.02 -23.09
N ASP A 325 7.85 -1.26 -23.31
CA ASP A 325 8.83 -1.91 -22.44
C ASP A 325 10.13 -1.14 -22.37
N ARG A 326 10.61 -0.63 -23.53
CA ARG A 326 11.80 0.23 -23.61
C ARG A 326 11.61 1.53 -22.84
N ASP A 327 10.46 2.20 -23.00
CA ASP A 327 10.15 3.44 -22.29
C ASP A 327 10.09 3.22 -20.77
N ASN A 328 9.44 2.15 -20.31
CA ASN A 328 9.36 1.77 -18.91
C ASN A 328 10.75 1.44 -18.33
N LEU A 329 11.56 0.66 -19.04
CA LEU A 329 12.92 0.32 -18.62
C LEU A 329 13.82 1.55 -18.53
N ALA A 330 13.73 2.45 -19.51
CA ALA A 330 14.50 3.70 -19.51
C ALA A 330 14.07 4.62 -18.35
N ALA A 331 12.77 4.70 -18.05
CA ALA A 331 12.27 5.44 -16.90
C ALA A 331 12.81 4.84 -15.59
N ALA A 332 12.82 3.51 -15.47
CA ALA A 332 13.29 2.83 -14.28
C ALA A 332 14.80 3.03 -14.01
N ILE A 333 15.62 2.98 -15.05
CA ILE A 333 17.06 3.25 -14.96
C ILE A 333 17.30 4.71 -14.60
N ARG A 334 16.61 5.65 -15.27
CA ARG A 334 16.75 7.08 -15.00
C ARG A 334 16.44 7.40 -13.54
N ALA A 335 15.32 6.88 -13.05
CA ALA A 335 14.87 7.03 -11.69
C ALA A 335 15.84 6.43 -10.65
N GLY A 336 16.15 5.14 -10.81
CA GLY A 336 16.91 4.38 -9.83
C GLY A 336 18.39 4.77 -9.76
N LEU A 337 18.98 5.17 -10.88
CA LEU A 337 20.42 5.47 -10.99
C LEU A 337 20.72 6.95 -11.22
N LEU A 338 19.70 7.79 -11.39
CA LEU A 338 19.82 9.23 -11.69
C LEU A 338 20.61 9.49 -12.99
N ARG A 339 20.25 8.76 -14.06
CA ARG A 339 20.97 8.77 -15.34
C ARG A 339 20.17 9.43 -16.47
N ALA A 340 20.71 10.51 -17.02
CA ALA A 340 20.11 11.22 -18.14
C ALA A 340 20.18 10.41 -19.46
N ASP A 341 21.21 9.58 -19.62
CA ASP A 341 21.48 8.77 -20.82
C ASP A 341 20.72 7.43 -20.86
N ALA A 342 19.77 7.20 -19.95
CA ALA A 342 19.04 5.94 -19.82
C ALA A 342 18.38 5.45 -21.13
N LYS A 343 17.83 6.36 -21.94
CA LYS A 343 17.24 6.00 -23.25
C LYS A 343 18.29 5.46 -24.23
N ALA A 344 19.45 6.11 -24.30
CA ALA A 344 20.56 5.67 -25.16
C ALA A 344 21.15 4.34 -24.68
N LEU A 345 21.09 4.07 -23.37
CA LEU A 345 21.51 2.81 -22.79
C LEU A 345 20.57 1.65 -23.16
N VAL A 346 19.25 1.86 -23.04
CA VAL A 346 18.23 0.87 -23.42
C VAL A 346 18.21 0.59 -24.92
N ALA A 347 18.48 1.59 -25.76
CA ALA A 347 18.58 1.42 -27.21
C ALA A 347 19.68 0.43 -27.65
N LYS A 348 20.67 0.16 -26.80
CA LYS A 348 21.74 -0.82 -27.06
C LYS A 348 21.34 -2.26 -26.71
N LEU A 349 20.17 -2.47 -26.12
CA LEU A 349 19.65 -3.79 -25.77
C LEU A 349 18.83 -4.37 -26.92
N THR A 350 18.95 -5.68 -27.10
CA THR A 350 18.10 -6.45 -28.03
C THR A 350 16.67 -6.55 -27.51
N ASP A 351 15.70 -6.81 -28.39
CA ASP A 351 14.29 -6.99 -27.99
C ASP A 351 14.12 -8.07 -26.90
N ALA A 352 14.80 -9.21 -27.06
CA ALA A 352 14.78 -10.30 -26.08
C ALA A 352 15.27 -9.85 -24.68
N GLN A 353 16.35 -9.08 -24.63
CA GLN A 353 16.90 -8.55 -23.37
C GLN A 353 15.97 -7.53 -22.72
N VAL A 354 15.29 -6.71 -23.53
CA VAL A 354 14.29 -5.76 -23.03
C VAL A 354 13.10 -6.51 -22.45
N SER A 355 12.56 -7.50 -23.15
CA SER A 355 11.44 -8.32 -22.66
C SER A 355 11.80 -9.10 -21.40
N ALA A 356 13.02 -9.67 -21.32
CA ALA A 356 13.50 -10.34 -20.11
C ALA A 356 13.64 -9.40 -18.90
N LEU A 357 14.01 -8.14 -19.14
CA LEU A 357 14.12 -7.12 -18.09
C LEU A 357 12.78 -6.45 -17.76
N CYS A 358 11.75 -6.62 -18.57
CA CYS A 358 10.49 -5.91 -18.47
C CYS A 358 9.30 -6.84 -18.78
N PRO A 359 9.16 -8.00 -18.10
CA PRO A 359 8.06 -8.91 -18.36
C PRO A 359 6.73 -8.19 -18.11
N ASP A 360 5.81 -8.28 -19.08
CA ASP A 360 4.51 -7.59 -19.06
C ASP A 360 4.61 -6.08 -18.74
N GLY A 361 5.68 -5.43 -19.19
CA GLY A 361 5.91 -4.01 -18.97
C GLY A 361 6.39 -3.64 -17.57
N MET A 362 6.78 -4.60 -16.74
CA MET A 362 7.26 -4.37 -15.37
C MET A 362 8.78 -4.47 -15.26
N PRO A 363 9.51 -3.34 -15.30
CA PRO A 363 10.96 -3.35 -15.09
C PRO A 363 11.30 -3.51 -13.61
N PRO A 364 12.48 -4.06 -13.28
CA PRO A 364 12.95 -4.12 -11.90
C PRO A 364 13.24 -2.71 -11.37
N ARG A 365 13.18 -2.54 -10.05
CA ARG A 365 13.61 -1.31 -9.42
C ARG A 365 15.13 -1.26 -9.36
N PHE A 366 15.74 -0.25 -9.98
CA PHE A 366 17.18 -0.06 -9.91
C PHE A 366 17.58 0.79 -8.70
N ALA A 367 18.74 0.49 -8.12
CA ALA A 367 19.34 1.31 -7.07
C ALA A 367 20.87 1.30 -7.19
N PRO A 368 21.59 2.35 -6.77
CA PRO A 368 23.04 2.31 -6.76
C PRO A 368 23.57 1.32 -5.72
N VAL A 369 24.71 0.68 -6.00
CA VAL A 369 25.47 -0.05 -4.97
C VAL A 369 25.97 0.95 -3.93
N LYS A 370 25.67 0.72 -2.64
CA LYS A 370 26.11 1.59 -1.54
C LYS A 370 27.62 1.49 -1.38
N LYS A 371 28.33 2.63 -1.34
CA LYS A 371 29.73 2.69 -0.87
C LYS A 371 29.78 2.30 0.61
N VAL A 372 30.78 1.51 1.00
CA VAL A 372 31.04 1.22 2.43
C VAL A 372 31.44 2.54 3.12
N PRO A 373 30.80 2.93 4.23
CA PRO A 373 31.22 4.12 4.97
C PRO A 373 32.64 3.94 5.52
N GLY A 374 33.57 4.83 5.16
CA GLY A 374 34.92 4.91 5.73
C GLY A 374 36.08 4.29 4.92
N GLY A 375 35.85 3.73 3.72
CA GLY A 375 36.92 3.12 2.92
C GLY A 375 37.47 4.01 1.80
N THR A 376 38.75 4.38 1.86
CA THR A 376 39.54 4.85 0.72
C THR A 376 39.99 3.66 -0.11
N ARG A 377 39.66 3.69 -1.42
CA ARG A 377 39.95 2.67 -2.46
C ARG A 377 39.35 1.28 -2.22
N ALA A 378 38.99 0.66 -3.34
CA ALA A 378 38.40 -0.68 -3.41
C ALA A 378 39.23 -1.67 -2.59
N ASN A 379 38.58 -2.41 -1.69
CA ASN A 379 39.18 -3.57 -1.04
C ASN A 379 39.32 -4.68 -2.11
N PRO A 380 40.54 -5.05 -2.52
CA PRO A 380 40.74 -6.03 -3.61
C PRO A 380 40.33 -7.45 -3.23
N LYS A 381 40.10 -7.72 -1.93
CA LYS A 381 39.61 -9.02 -1.44
C LYS A 381 38.11 -9.25 -1.71
N TYR A 382 37.41 -8.18 -2.10
CA TYR A 382 36.06 -8.19 -2.66
C TYR A 382 36.14 -7.52 -4.03
N GLU A 383 36.62 -8.20 -5.06
CA GLU A 383 36.22 -7.82 -6.41
C GLU A 383 34.69 -7.83 -6.44
N PRO A 384 34.04 -6.66 -6.53
CA PRO A 384 32.67 -6.53 -6.07
C PRO A 384 31.77 -6.97 -7.21
N GLU A 385 30.76 -7.79 -6.95
CA GLU A 385 29.66 -7.92 -7.90
C GLU A 385 29.18 -6.48 -8.23
N ARG A 386 29.45 -6.01 -9.46
CA ARG A 386 29.12 -4.65 -9.92
C ARG A 386 27.62 -4.38 -9.89
N TRP A 387 26.84 -5.44 -9.70
CA TRP A 387 25.44 -5.41 -9.43
C TRP A 387 25.07 -6.60 -8.52
N ARG A 388 24.00 -6.49 -7.73
CA ARG A 388 23.47 -7.55 -6.86
C ARG A 388 21.95 -7.43 -6.74
N ARG A 389 21.23 -8.54 -6.64
CA ARG A 389 19.78 -8.52 -6.38
C ARG A 389 19.53 -8.43 -4.86
N GLY A 390 18.61 -7.57 -4.43
CA GLY A 390 18.25 -7.44 -3.02
C GLY A 390 17.61 -8.72 -2.49
N THR A 391 17.76 -9.00 -1.20
CA THR A 391 17.23 -10.20 -0.50
C THR A 391 15.71 -10.36 -0.53
N ARG A 392 14.97 -9.34 -0.99
CA ARG A 392 13.50 -9.36 -1.18
C ARG A 392 13.07 -9.37 -2.66
N GLY A 393 13.97 -9.74 -3.58
CA GLY A 393 13.66 -10.06 -4.99
C GLY A 393 13.36 -8.89 -5.94
N GLY A 394 12.88 -7.74 -5.44
CA GLY A 394 12.37 -6.64 -6.29
C GLY A 394 13.33 -5.50 -6.63
N VAL A 395 14.53 -5.43 -6.02
CA VAL A 395 15.49 -4.34 -6.25
C VAL A 395 16.81 -4.87 -6.81
N VAL A 396 17.25 -4.31 -7.92
CA VAL A 396 18.56 -4.58 -8.55
C VAL A 396 19.51 -3.45 -8.17
N HIS A 397 20.47 -3.73 -7.30
CA HIS A 397 21.55 -2.81 -7.01
C HIS A 397 22.59 -2.90 -8.11
N ILE A 398 22.99 -1.78 -8.73
CA ILE A 398 23.96 -1.78 -9.83
C ILE A 398 24.82 -0.51 -9.78
N ALA A 399 26.06 -0.60 -10.24
CA ALA A 399 27.00 0.52 -10.23
C ALA A 399 26.48 1.68 -11.09
N ARG A 400 26.75 2.93 -10.70
CA ARG A 400 26.19 4.10 -11.41
C ARG A 400 26.79 4.31 -12.80
N ASP A 401 28.05 3.92 -12.98
CA ASP A 401 28.85 3.96 -14.22
C ASP A 401 28.60 2.76 -15.16
N THR A 402 27.56 1.99 -14.90
CA THR A 402 27.16 0.81 -15.67
C THR A 402 26.99 1.07 -17.18
N ASP A 403 27.46 0.16 -18.02
CA ASP A 403 27.17 0.14 -19.46
C ASP A 403 26.09 -0.92 -19.82
N ALA A 404 25.78 -1.05 -21.11
CA ALA A 404 24.78 -2.02 -21.58
C ALA A 404 25.17 -3.46 -21.21
N ALA A 405 26.46 -3.79 -21.12
CA ALA A 405 26.91 -5.15 -20.81
C ALA A 405 26.51 -5.60 -19.40
N HIS A 406 26.49 -4.69 -18.41
CA HIS A 406 26.02 -5.06 -17.07
C HIS A 406 24.49 -5.22 -17.03
N LEU A 407 23.73 -4.46 -17.82
CA LEU A 407 22.28 -4.69 -17.97
C LEU A 407 21.98 -6.03 -18.65
N VAL A 408 22.78 -6.41 -19.64
CA VAL A 408 22.71 -7.74 -20.26
C VAL A 408 23.02 -8.84 -19.25
N ALA A 409 23.96 -8.63 -18.32
CA ALA A 409 24.23 -9.59 -17.25
C ALA A 409 23.02 -9.74 -16.31
N VAL A 410 22.32 -8.65 -15.99
CA VAL A 410 21.05 -8.68 -15.24
C VAL A 410 19.97 -9.42 -16.03
N ALA A 411 19.84 -9.15 -17.34
CA ALA A 411 18.86 -9.78 -18.23
C ALA A 411 19.06 -11.30 -18.34
N LYS A 412 20.31 -11.75 -18.54
CA LYS A 412 20.66 -13.18 -18.59
C LYS A 412 20.33 -13.93 -17.31
N LEU A 413 20.37 -13.25 -16.16
CA LEU A 413 19.97 -13.85 -14.88
C LEU A 413 18.48 -13.71 -14.61
N ALA A 414 17.80 -12.72 -15.19
CA ALA A 414 16.34 -12.72 -15.28
C ALA A 414 15.88 -13.90 -16.13
N GLU A 415 16.49 -14.16 -17.30
CA GLU A 415 16.24 -15.36 -18.12
C GLU A 415 16.63 -16.66 -17.40
N ALA A 416 17.72 -16.68 -16.62
CA ALA A 416 18.10 -17.84 -15.80
C ALA A 416 17.17 -18.05 -14.58
N ALA A 417 16.62 -16.97 -14.02
CA ALA A 417 15.65 -17.01 -12.94
C ALA A 417 14.25 -17.35 -13.45
N GLU A 418 13.88 -16.86 -14.63
CA GLU A 418 12.63 -17.10 -15.34
C GLU A 418 12.64 -18.49 -16.01
N SER A 419 13.79 -19.03 -16.41
CA SER A 419 13.93 -20.45 -16.74
C SER A 419 13.94 -21.34 -15.50
N LYS A 420 14.35 -20.84 -14.32
CA LYS A 420 14.15 -21.50 -13.01
C LYS A 420 12.71 -21.36 -12.48
N GLU A 421 11.98 -20.29 -12.84
CA GLU A 421 10.56 -20.02 -12.52
C GLU A 421 9.61 -20.69 -13.52
N LYS A 422 10.02 -20.87 -14.78
CA LYS A 422 9.32 -21.67 -15.82
C LYS A 422 9.67 -23.15 -15.73
N SER A 423 10.63 -23.53 -14.88
CA SER A 423 10.94 -24.93 -14.51
C SER A 423 10.74 -25.17 -13.01
N ALA A 424 9.71 -24.58 -12.38
CA ALA A 424 9.67 -24.36 -10.94
C ALA A 424 9.41 -25.59 -10.04
N ALA A 425 10.12 -26.72 -10.21
CA ALA A 425 10.67 -27.62 -9.16
C ALA A 425 11.40 -28.88 -9.72
N PRO A 426 12.58 -28.78 -10.37
CA PRO A 426 13.14 -29.95 -11.03
C PRO A 426 13.71 -30.96 -10.01
N LYS A 427 13.92 -32.20 -10.46
CA LYS A 427 14.62 -33.28 -9.74
C LYS A 427 15.72 -32.74 -8.81
N GLY A 428 15.51 -32.82 -7.50
CA GLY A 428 16.49 -32.39 -6.48
C GLY A 428 16.01 -31.44 -5.39
N TRP A 429 14.70 -31.16 -5.25
CA TRP A 429 14.18 -30.43 -4.09
C TRP A 429 14.48 -31.19 -2.78
N THR A 430 15.15 -30.50 -1.84
CA THR A 430 15.47 -31.03 -0.51
C THR A 430 14.83 -30.16 0.57
N PRO A 431 14.03 -30.75 1.48
CA PRO A 431 13.38 -30.01 2.56
C PRO A 431 14.40 -29.42 3.55
N SER A 432 14.24 -28.14 3.88
CA SER A 432 15.22 -27.35 4.65
C SER A 432 14.80 -27.12 6.10
N THR A 433 13.50 -26.93 6.34
CA THR A 433 12.93 -26.74 7.69
C THR A 433 12.42 -28.06 8.29
N PRO A 434 12.28 -28.18 9.63
CA PRO A 434 11.67 -29.35 10.26
C PRO A 434 10.28 -29.67 9.71
N LEU A 435 9.45 -28.64 9.52
CA LEU A 435 8.10 -28.76 8.97
C LEU A 435 8.12 -29.26 7.52
N GLU A 436 9.02 -28.74 6.69
CA GLU A 436 9.20 -29.22 5.30
C GLU A 436 9.65 -30.68 5.27
N LYS A 437 10.57 -31.09 6.16
CA LYS A 437 11.08 -32.46 6.23
C LYS A 437 9.98 -33.45 6.62
N GLU A 438 9.17 -33.08 7.61
CA GLU A 438 8.04 -33.88 8.07
C GLU A 438 6.95 -33.98 6.99
N THR A 439 6.61 -32.84 6.37
CA THR A 439 5.64 -32.78 5.27
C THR A 439 6.10 -33.62 4.08
N ASP A 440 7.37 -33.52 3.67
CA ASP A 440 7.94 -34.29 2.56
C ASP A 440 7.96 -35.79 2.87
N ALA A 441 8.37 -36.18 4.08
CA ALA A 441 8.34 -37.57 4.50
C ALA A 441 6.93 -38.17 4.43
N LEU A 442 5.90 -37.41 4.81
CA LEU A 442 4.51 -37.84 4.72
C LEU A 442 4.02 -37.92 3.27
N MET A 443 4.24 -36.88 2.46
CA MET A 443 3.77 -36.84 1.07
C MET A 443 4.43 -37.91 0.20
N ARG A 444 5.73 -38.18 0.40
CA ARG A 444 6.42 -39.30 -0.28
C ARG A 444 5.84 -40.66 0.06
N LYS A 445 5.44 -40.90 1.33
CA LYS A 445 4.75 -42.13 1.73
C LYS A 445 3.41 -42.31 1.02
N LEU A 446 2.78 -41.22 0.58
CA LEU A 446 1.54 -41.22 -0.18
C LEU A 446 1.75 -41.35 -1.70
N GLY A 447 2.99 -41.51 -2.16
CA GLY A 447 3.31 -41.57 -3.59
C GLY A 447 3.14 -40.23 -4.31
N VAL A 448 3.09 -39.12 -3.56
CA VAL A 448 2.96 -37.77 -4.10
C VAL A 448 4.34 -37.15 -4.21
N ALA A 449 4.65 -36.63 -5.40
CA ALA A 449 5.87 -35.89 -5.65
C ALA A 449 5.64 -34.37 -5.59
N HIS A 450 6.71 -33.66 -5.23
CA HIS A 450 6.79 -32.22 -5.44
C HIS A 450 6.76 -31.91 -6.95
N THR A 451 6.21 -30.77 -7.35
CA THR A 451 6.00 -30.43 -8.77
C THR A 451 6.40 -29.02 -9.13
N ASP A 452 6.75 -28.90 -10.41
CA ASP A 452 7.19 -27.69 -11.08
C ASP A 452 6.06 -26.83 -11.63
N LYS A 453 4.85 -27.40 -11.63
CA LYS A 453 3.71 -26.78 -12.27
C LYS A 453 3.31 -25.54 -11.46
N PRO A 454 2.95 -24.42 -12.11
CA PRO A 454 2.29 -23.33 -11.41
C PRO A 454 0.96 -23.85 -10.85
N LEU A 455 0.82 -23.84 -9.52
CA LEU A 455 -0.36 -24.36 -8.84
C LEU A 455 -1.28 -23.19 -8.45
N ASP A 456 -2.51 -23.24 -8.95
CA ASP A 456 -3.58 -22.33 -8.55
C ASP A 456 -4.64 -23.04 -7.70
N ILE A 457 -5.55 -22.25 -7.14
CA ILE A 457 -6.66 -22.76 -6.32
C ILE A 457 -7.67 -23.55 -7.16
N ALA A 458 -7.84 -23.21 -8.44
CA ALA A 458 -8.83 -23.83 -9.33
C ALA A 458 -8.46 -25.29 -9.65
N GLY A 459 -7.17 -25.59 -9.73
CA GLY A 459 -6.66 -26.96 -9.87
C GLY A 459 -6.80 -27.81 -8.62
N THR A 460 -7.34 -27.30 -7.50
CA THR A 460 -7.51 -28.10 -6.28
C THR A 460 -8.61 -29.14 -6.44
N ASN A 461 -9.75 -28.79 -7.04
CA ASN A 461 -10.88 -29.69 -7.26
C ASN A 461 -11.34 -29.67 -8.72
N PRO A 462 -10.55 -30.24 -9.66
CA PRO A 462 -10.89 -30.22 -11.08
C PRO A 462 -12.18 -30.97 -11.41
N ASN A 463 -12.64 -31.84 -10.49
CA ASN A 463 -13.82 -32.67 -10.65
C ASN A 463 -15.09 -32.07 -10.02
N TYR A 464 -15.07 -30.81 -9.54
CA TYR A 464 -16.24 -30.17 -8.88
C TYR A 464 -17.55 -30.32 -9.67
N LYS A 465 -17.48 -30.30 -11.01
CA LYS A 465 -18.65 -30.44 -11.89
C LYS A 465 -19.03 -31.88 -12.24
N LYS A 466 -18.24 -32.89 -11.87
CA LYS A 466 -18.45 -34.29 -12.26
C LYS A 466 -19.50 -35.02 -11.42
N GLY A 467 -19.66 -34.66 -10.14
CA GLY A 467 -20.57 -35.39 -9.26
C GLY A 467 -20.77 -34.75 -7.89
N LYS A 468 -21.77 -35.24 -7.16
CA LYS A 468 -22.15 -34.69 -5.85
C LYS A 468 -21.04 -34.87 -4.83
N GLU A 469 -20.35 -36.01 -4.87
CA GLU A 469 -19.19 -36.36 -4.07
C GLU A 469 -18.05 -35.34 -4.17
N TRP A 470 -17.95 -34.62 -5.29
CA TRP A 470 -16.99 -33.54 -5.52
C TRP A 470 -17.51 -32.16 -5.12
N GLN A 471 -18.82 -32.01 -4.88
CA GLN A 471 -19.45 -30.77 -4.42
C GLN A 471 -19.63 -30.74 -2.90
N ILE A 472 -19.49 -31.89 -2.22
CA ILE A 472 -19.63 -32.01 -0.76
C ILE A 472 -18.32 -32.40 -0.05
N ASN A 473 -17.18 -32.29 -0.74
CA ASN A 473 -15.84 -32.64 -0.24
C ASN A 473 -15.04 -31.43 0.30
N CYS A 474 -15.68 -30.35 0.73
CA CYS A 474 -15.00 -29.10 1.12
C CYS A 474 -13.88 -29.32 2.16
N GLN A 475 -14.09 -30.23 3.11
CA GLN A 475 -13.12 -30.65 4.14
C GLN A 475 -11.81 -31.22 3.55
N ARG A 476 -11.85 -31.74 2.32
CA ARG A 476 -10.68 -32.29 1.60
C ARG A 476 -9.99 -31.24 0.74
N CYS A 477 -10.73 -30.23 0.29
CA CYS A 477 -10.24 -29.21 -0.62
C CYS A 477 -9.25 -28.25 0.04
N VAL A 478 -9.49 -27.84 1.30
CA VAL A 478 -8.55 -26.91 1.97
C VAL A 478 -7.18 -27.55 2.26
N PRO A 479 -7.08 -28.78 2.80
CA PRO A 479 -5.79 -29.44 2.98
C PRO A 479 -5.08 -29.75 1.65
N ALA A 480 -5.83 -30.12 0.60
CA ALA A 480 -5.27 -30.31 -0.73
C ALA A 480 -4.73 -28.99 -1.31
N CYS A 481 -5.44 -27.87 -1.13
CA CYS A 481 -4.96 -26.55 -1.55
C CYS A 481 -3.69 -26.14 -0.79
N GLU A 482 -3.62 -26.41 0.51
CA GLU A 482 -2.41 -26.13 1.29
C GLU A 482 -1.22 -26.99 0.83
N ALA A 483 -1.45 -28.28 0.53
CA ALA A 483 -0.42 -29.14 -0.04
C ALA A 483 0.07 -28.61 -1.40
N ARG A 484 -0.83 -28.08 -2.23
CA ARG A 484 -0.47 -27.40 -3.48
C ARG A 484 0.36 -26.15 -3.22
N PHE A 485 -0.02 -25.31 -2.25
CA PHE A 485 0.80 -24.14 -1.88
C PHE A 485 2.19 -24.51 -1.32
N ARG A 486 2.34 -25.73 -0.79
CA ARG A 486 3.64 -26.30 -0.39
C ARG A 486 4.37 -27.01 -1.53
N GLY A 487 3.86 -26.97 -2.76
CA GLY A 487 4.54 -27.44 -3.97
C GLY A 487 4.25 -28.89 -4.38
N TYR A 488 3.20 -29.52 -3.85
CA TYR A 488 2.83 -30.91 -4.21
C TYR A 488 1.77 -30.96 -5.31
N ASP A 489 1.95 -31.82 -6.33
CA ASP A 489 0.95 -32.04 -7.39
C ASP A 489 -0.17 -32.95 -6.89
N VAL A 490 -1.11 -32.34 -6.18
CA VAL A 490 -2.26 -33.06 -5.66
C VAL A 490 -3.55 -32.39 -6.07
N THR A 491 -4.58 -33.22 -6.15
CA THR A 491 -5.97 -32.81 -6.26
C THR A 491 -6.74 -33.31 -5.03
N ALA A 492 -7.80 -32.62 -4.67
CA ALA A 492 -8.72 -33.06 -3.63
C ALA A 492 -9.30 -34.43 -3.99
N LYS A 493 -9.60 -35.26 -2.98
CA LYS A 493 -10.34 -36.53 -3.13
C LYS A 493 -11.85 -36.29 -3.05
N PRO A 494 -12.69 -37.19 -3.60
CA PRO A 494 -14.14 -37.08 -3.45
C PRO A 494 -14.53 -37.40 -2.00
N LYS A 495 -15.74 -36.98 -1.60
CA LYS A 495 -16.32 -37.50 -0.36
C LYS A 495 -16.74 -38.97 -0.60
N PRO A 496 -16.37 -39.92 0.28
CA PRO A 496 -16.85 -41.29 0.19
C PRO A 496 -18.39 -41.34 0.16
N MET A 497 -18.92 -42.16 -0.74
CA MET A 497 -20.36 -42.36 -0.93
C MET A 497 -20.68 -43.84 -0.74
N ALA A 498 -21.76 -44.13 -0.03
CA ALA A 498 -22.29 -45.47 0.14
C ALA A 498 -23.69 -45.57 -0.47
N PHE A 499 -24.04 -46.75 -0.99
CA PHE A 499 -25.39 -47.01 -1.46
C PHE A 499 -26.32 -47.27 -0.26
N ASP A 500 -27.29 -46.38 -0.06
CA ASP A 500 -28.33 -46.56 0.94
C ASP A 500 -29.53 -47.28 0.28
N SER A 501 -29.70 -48.56 0.62
CA SER A 501 -30.78 -49.39 0.09
C SER A 501 -32.18 -48.90 0.49
N ARG A 502 -32.31 -48.17 1.60
CA ARG A 502 -33.58 -47.56 2.05
C ARG A 502 -33.90 -46.31 1.26
N ALA A 503 -32.89 -45.51 0.94
CA ALA A 503 -33.05 -44.27 0.18
C ALA A 503 -33.01 -44.47 -1.34
N GLY A 504 -32.61 -45.66 -1.80
CA GLY A 504 -32.48 -46.01 -3.22
C GLY A 504 -31.44 -45.17 -3.97
N LYS A 505 -30.45 -44.62 -3.28
CA LYS A 505 -29.48 -43.67 -3.85
C LYS A 505 -28.14 -43.69 -3.12
N LEU A 506 -27.11 -43.18 -3.78
CA LEU A 506 -25.84 -42.87 -3.13
C LEU A 506 -26.01 -41.71 -2.14
N VAL A 507 -25.56 -41.93 -0.91
CA VAL A 507 -25.52 -40.95 0.18
C VAL A 507 -24.08 -40.85 0.70
N PRO A 508 -23.71 -39.75 1.38
CA PRO A 508 -22.40 -39.66 2.01
C PRO A 508 -22.19 -40.84 2.96
N ASP A 509 -21.05 -41.51 2.85
CA ASP A 509 -20.72 -42.62 3.73
C ASP A 509 -20.55 -42.09 5.17
N GLY A 510 -21.28 -42.71 6.11
CA GLY A 510 -21.20 -42.40 7.53
C GLY A 510 -19.89 -42.86 8.17
N ASN A 511 -19.16 -43.77 7.52
CA ASN A 511 -17.88 -44.31 7.97
C ASN A 511 -16.69 -43.63 7.29
N ASP A 512 -16.79 -42.32 7.01
CA ASP A 512 -15.71 -41.53 6.42
C ASP A 512 -14.45 -41.59 7.31
N GLU A 513 -13.43 -42.37 6.91
CA GLU A 513 -12.19 -42.61 7.67
C GLU A 513 -11.44 -41.33 8.02
N MET A 514 -11.68 -40.23 7.30
CA MET A 514 -11.16 -38.91 7.66
C MET A 514 -11.61 -38.48 9.06
N PHE A 515 -12.76 -38.96 9.51
CA PHE A 515 -13.37 -38.66 10.81
C PHE A 515 -13.49 -39.91 11.71
N ALA A 516 -12.87 -41.02 11.32
CA ALA A 516 -12.76 -42.17 12.22
C ALA A 516 -11.90 -41.80 13.43
N ASP A 517 -12.39 -42.18 14.61
CA ASP A 517 -11.72 -42.03 15.91
C ASP A 517 -11.28 -40.59 16.26
N VAL A 518 -11.88 -39.57 15.63
CA VAL A 518 -11.67 -38.18 16.06
C VAL A 518 -12.37 -37.96 17.40
N ASN A 519 -11.70 -37.27 18.32
CA ASN A 519 -12.32 -36.84 19.56
C ASN A 519 -13.39 -35.79 19.25
N LYS A 520 -14.67 -36.17 19.39
CA LYS A 520 -15.82 -35.29 19.11
C LYS A 520 -15.94 -34.12 20.09
N ASP A 521 -15.23 -34.15 21.21
CA ASP A 521 -15.16 -33.02 22.14
C ASP A 521 -14.03 -32.04 21.80
N SER A 522 -13.16 -32.39 20.83
CA SER A 522 -12.07 -31.55 20.33
C SER A 522 -12.47 -30.80 19.06
N ILE A 523 -12.66 -29.49 19.16
CA ILE A 523 -12.91 -28.61 17.99
C ILE A 523 -11.77 -28.72 16.97
N ALA A 524 -10.53 -28.88 17.44
CA ALA A 524 -9.35 -29.01 16.57
C ALA A 524 -9.45 -30.27 15.71
N GLU A 525 -9.70 -31.43 16.32
CA GLU A 525 -9.81 -32.70 15.59
C GLU A 525 -11.06 -32.78 14.74
N MET A 526 -12.18 -32.21 15.18
CA MET A 526 -13.42 -32.25 14.42
C MET A 526 -13.35 -31.39 13.15
N LEU A 527 -12.75 -30.20 13.24
CA LEU A 527 -12.81 -29.20 12.17
C LEU A 527 -11.53 -29.16 11.32
N PHE A 528 -10.39 -29.52 11.89
CA PHE A 528 -9.07 -29.45 11.25
C PHE A 528 -8.32 -30.79 11.30
N PRO A 529 -8.97 -31.95 11.04
CA PRO A 529 -8.38 -33.27 11.25
C PRO A 529 -7.13 -33.55 10.41
N ALA A 530 -6.92 -32.80 9.32
CA ALA A 530 -5.78 -32.97 8.42
C ALA A 530 -4.49 -32.28 8.89
N PHE A 531 -4.52 -31.55 9.99
CA PHE A 531 -3.39 -30.78 10.50
C PHE A 531 -3.13 -31.12 11.97
N ASP A 532 -1.86 -31.24 12.34
CA ASP A 532 -1.44 -31.48 13.72
C ASP A 532 -1.15 -30.15 14.44
N HIS A 533 -1.30 -30.16 15.77
CA HIS A 533 -1.01 -29.00 16.64
C HIS A 533 -1.75 -27.71 16.28
N VAL A 534 -2.96 -27.85 15.73
CA VAL A 534 -3.83 -26.73 15.38
C VAL A 534 -4.35 -26.06 16.64
N SER A 535 -4.41 -24.73 16.63
CA SER A 535 -5.06 -23.93 17.66
C SER A 535 -6.27 -23.19 17.06
N PRO A 536 -7.48 -23.78 17.13
CA PRO A 536 -8.69 -23.13 16.61
C PRO A 536 -9.01 -21.84 17.35
N ILE A 537 -9.39 -20.83 16.59
CA ILE A 537 -9.85 -19.53 17.10
C ILE A 537 -11.31 -19.38 16.70
N HIS A 538 -12.16 -19.26 17.72
CA HIS A 538 -13.59 -19.00 17.52
C HIS A 538 -13.80 -17.58 17.00
N TYR A 539 -14.70 -17.41 16.02
CA TYR A 539 -15.03 -16.11 15.45
C TYR A 539 -16.55 -15.92 15.32
N ARG A 540 -16.98 -14.64 15.32
CA ARG A 540 -18.40 -14.28 15.19
C ARG A 540 -18.70 -13.47 13.94
N LYS A 541 -17.70 -12.78 13.41
CA LYS A 541 -17.81 -11.96 12.21
C LYS A 541 -16.52 -12.01 11.40
N LYS A 542 -16.62 -11.66 10.12
CA LYS A 542 -15.49 -11.60 9.18
C LYS A 542 -14.28 -10.85 9.74
N SER A 543 -14.50 -9.71 10.39
CA SER A 543 -13.42 -8.85 10.88
C SER A 543 -12.62 -9.45 12.05
N ASP A 544 -13.14 -10.45 12.75
CA ASP A 544 -12.37 -11.18 13.76
C ASP A 544 -11.24 -11.99 13.08
N ILE A 545 -11.54 -12.61 11.94
CA ILE A 545 -10.57 -13.35 11.13
C ILE A 545 -9.58 -12.37 10.49
N GLU A 546 -10.05 -11.28 9.88
CA GLU A 546 -9.19 -10.29 9.22
C GLU A 546 -8.19 -9.69 10.22
N LYS A 547 -8.63 -9.39 11.45
CA LYS A 547 -7.76 -8.90 12.52
C LYS A 547 -6.67 -9.91 12.90
N GLN A 548 -7.04 -11.18 13.04
CA GLN A 548 -6.08 -12.22 13.40
C GLN A 548 -5.09 -12.53 12.28
N MET A 549 -5.58 -12.61 11.03
CA MET A 549 -4.76 -12.80 9.84
C MET A 549 -3.74 -11.66 9.67
N ALA A 550 -4.17 -10.41 9.87
CA ALA A 550 -3.26 -9.27 9.88
C ALA A 550 -2.19 -9.37 10.98
N GLY A 551 -2.55 -9.91 12.15
CA GLY A 551 -1.61 -10.18 13.24
C GLY A 551 -0.57 -11.26 12.92
N TRP A 552 -0.92 -12.25 12.09
CA TRP A 552 0.03 -13.28 11.61
C TRP A 552 0.95 -12.79 10.49
N GLY A 553 0.53 -11.76 9.75
CA GLY A 553 1.32 -11.12 8.70
C GLY A 553 1.19 -11.78 7.33
N ASP A 554 1.73 -11.11 6.31
CA ASP A 554 1.66 -11.56 4.92
C ASP A 554 2.34 -12.93 4.72
N GLY A 555 1.72 -13.79 3.91
CA GLY A 555 2.11 -15.17 3.70
C GLY A 555 1.36 -16.17 4.59
N ALA A 556 0.72 -15.72 5.67
CA ALA A 556 -0.09 -16.58 6.52
C ALA A 556 -1.30 -17.16 5.78
N ARG A 557 -1.63 -18.43 6.03
CA ARG A 557 -2.79 -19.11 5.45
C ARG A 557 -3.55 -19.84 6.55
N ALA A 558 -4.87 -19.78 6.49
CA ALA A 558 -5.76 -20.35 7.48
C ALA A 558 -6.90 -21.14 6.83
N GLN A 559 -7.32 -22.22 7.49
CA GLN A 559 -8.60 -22.85 7.20
C GLN A 559 -9.68 -22.16 8.02
N VAL A 560 -10.82 -21.85 7.39
CA VAL A 560 -11.99 -21.22 8.02
C VAL A 560 -13.16 -22.20 7.91
N VAL A 561 -13.92 -22.35 9.00
CA VAL A 561 -15.15 -23.16 9.06
C VAL A 561 -16.30 -22.28 9.49
N CYS A 562 -17.40 -22.30 8.74
CA CYS A 562 -18.61 -21.54 9.03
C CYS A 562 -19.87 -22.41 9.01
N MET A 563 -20.87 -22.01 9.80
CA MET A 563 -22.17 -22.66 9.90
C MET A 563 -23.33 -21.71 9.56
N TRP A 564 -24.32 -22.20 8.80
CA TRP A 564 -25.55 -21.50 8.46
C TRP A 564 -26.81 -22.29 8.86
N LYS A 565 -27.94 -21.58 8.90
CA LYS A 565 -29.28 -22.19 9.01
C LYS A 565 -29.80 -22.54 7.61
N THR A 566 -30.23 -23.77 7.42
CA THR A 566 -30.90 -24.20 6.18
C THR A 566 -32.37 -23.74 6.16
N LYS A 567 -32.95 -23.66 4.97
CA LYS A 567 -34.38 -23.32 4.78
C LYS A 567 -35.33 -24.30 5.50
N SER A 568 -34.92 -25.56 5.69
CA SER A 568 -35.67 -26.60 6.40
C SER A 568 -35.45 -26.59 7.92
N GLY A 569 -34.70 -25.62 8.46
CA GLY A 569 -34.43 -25.51 9.89
C GLY A 569 -33.21 -26.29 10.41
N GLY A 570 -32.58 -27.14 9.58
CA GLY A 570 -31.34 -27.84 9.88
C GLY A 570 -30.07 -26.97 9.76
N LEU A 571 -28.90 -27.57 9.99
CA LEU A 571 -27.59 -26.90 9.91
C LEU A 571 -26.86 -27.25 8.61
N SER A 572 -26.16 -26.27 8.03
CA SER A 572 -25.22 -26.46 6.92
C SER A 572 -23.88 -25.88 7.31
N GLY A 573 -22.79 -26.60 7.03
CA GLY A 573 -21.42 -26.13 7.27
C GLY A 573 -20.61 -26.08 5.99
N HIS A 574 -19.59 -25.24 5.96
CA HIS A 574 -18.60 -25.22 4.87
C HIS A 574 -17.23 -24.86 5.41
N THR A 575 -16.20 -25.24 4.68
CA THR A 575 -14.83 -24.83 4.97
C THR A 575 -14.12 -24.33 3.73
N PHE A 576 -13.37 -23.25 3.91
CA PHE A 576 -12.67 -22.52 2.86
C PHE A 576 -11.38 -21.94 3.45
N MET A 577 -10.59 -21.25 2.63
CA MET A 577 -9.27 -20.76 3.01
C MET A 577 -9.26 -19.24 3.18
N ALA A 578 -8.43 -18.74 4.11
CA ALA A 578 -8.06 -17.33 4.21
C ALA A 578 -6.56 -17.20 3.98
N CYS A 579 -6.14 -16.21 3.20
CA CYS A 579 -4.74 -15.92 2.88
C CYS A 579 -4.45 -14.45 3.17
N GLN A 580 -3.36 -14.16 3.89
CA GLN A 580 -2.91 -12.79 4.13
C GLN A 580 -1.91 -12.38 3.05
N ILE A 581 -2.27 -11.42 2.22
CA ILE A 581 -1.49 -10.98 1.05
C ILE A 581 -1.50 -9.45 1.00
N ASN A 582 -0.32 -8.84 0.95
CA ASN A 582 -0.15 -7.39 0.82
C ASN A 582 -0.98 -6.57 1.84
N GLY A 583 -1.02 -7.03 3.09
CA GLY A 583 -1.77 -6.39 4.18
C GLY A 583 -3.28 -6.65 4.18
N LYS A 584 -3.82 -7.44 3.25
CA LYS A 584 -5.25 -7.77 3.16
C LYS A 584 -5.49 -9.28 3.31
N THR A 585 -6.59 -9.64 3.97
CA THR A 585 -7.07 -11.01 4.02
C THR A 585 -7.95 -11.30 2.80
N HIS A 586 -7.57 -12.30 2.02
CA HIS A 586 -8.32 -12.84 0.89
C HIS A 586 -8.99 -14.15 1.32
N PHE A 587 -10.25 -14.34 0.96
CA PHE A 587 -11.00 -15.56 1.27
C PHE A 587 -11.22 -16.36 -0.01
N LEU A 588 -10.64 -17.55 -0.08
CA LEU A 588 -10.58 -18.39 -1.28
C LEU A 588 -11.34 -19.68 -1.01
N ASP A 589 -12.13 -20.14 -1.98
CA ASP A 589 -12.81 -21.43 -1.91
C ASP A 589 -12.16 -22.42 -2.88
N PRO A 590 -11.25 -23.29 -2.40
CA PRO A 590 -10.59 -24.28 -3.25
C PRO A 590 -11.55 -25.38 -3.74
N GLN A 591 -12.78 -25.46 -3.22
CA GLN A 591 -13.74 -26.46 -3.67
C GLN A 591 -14.28 -26.14 -5.07
N ASN A 592 -14.61 -24.87 -5.33
CA ASN A 592 -15.20 -24.42 -6.60
C ASN A 592 -14.28 -23.47 -7.39
N GLY A 593 -13.12 -23.11 -6.82
CA GLY A 593 -12.15 -22.20 -7.42
C GLY A 593 -12.46 -20.71 -7.23
N ASP A 594 -13.41 -20.35 -6.35
CA ASP A 594 -13.75 -18.95 -6.08
C ASP A 594 -12.58 -18.23 -5.41
N LYS A 595 -12.23 -17.06 -5.96
CA LYS A 595 -11.11 -16.21 -5.49
C LYS A 595 -11.55 -15.14 -4.49
N ASP A 596 -12.86 -14.98 -4.25
CA ASP A 596 -13.38 -14.13 -3.17
C ASP A 596 -14.72 -14.65 -2.64
N CYS A 597 -14.65 -15.59 -1.70
CA CYS A 597 -15.83 -16.13 -1.04
C CYS A 597 -16.26 -15.32 0.20
N SER A 598 -15.90 -14.02 0.29
CA SER A 598 -16.31 -13.19 1.43
C SER A 598 -17.84 -12.99 1.54
N GLY A 599 -18.59 -13.32 0.47
CA GLY A 599 -20.05 -13.41 0.49
C GLY A 599 -20.63 -14.51 1.38
N TYR A 600 -19.80 -15.41 1.94
CA TYR A 600 -20.23 -16.48 2.85
C TYR A 600 -20.55 -15.99 4.27
N PHE A 601 -19.97 -14.86 4.70
CA PHE A 601 -20.15 -14.35 6.06
C PHE A 601 -21.55 -13.79 6.37
N PRO A 602 -22.23 -13.09 5.45
CA PRO A 602 -23.65 -12.78 5.62
C PRO A 602 -24.49 -14.04 5.88
N GLY A 603 -25.16 -14.11 7.03
CA GLY A 603 -26.07 -15.20 7.37
C GLY A 603 -25.46 -16.36 8.18
N ILE A 604 -24.17 -16.28 8.55
CA ILE A 604 -23.59 -17.27 9.48
C ILE A 604 -24.31 -17.22 10.84
N ARG A 605 -24.39 -18.38 11.49
CA ARG A 605 -24.93 -18.52 12.85
C ARG A 605 -23.99 -17.87 13.85
N THR A 606 -24.42 -16.80 14.50
CA THR A 606 -23.62 -16.11 15.54
C THR A 606 -24.08 -16.42 16.98
N ARG A 607 -25.13 -17.23 17.14
CA ARG A 607 -25.72 -17.61 18.44
C ARG A 607 -26.19 -19.08 18.45
N GLY A 608 -26.17 -19.68 19.64
CA GLY A 608 -26.54 -21.08 19.90
C GLY A 608 -25.38 -22.05 19.66
N GLU A 609 -25.60 -23.34 19.93
CA GLU A 609 -24.56 -24.39 19.83
C GLU A 609 -23.88 -24.43 18.45
N ALA A 610 -24.64 -24.25 17.38
CA ALA A 610 -24.10 -24.22 16.02
C ALA A 610 -23.06 -23.11 15.79
N ALA A 611 -23.11 -22.01 16.55
CA ALA A 611 -22.13 -20.94 16.44
C ALA A 611 -20.76 -21.35 17.00
N LEU A 612 -20.71 -22.32 17.92
CA LEU A 612 -19.45 -22.81 18.51
C LEU A 612 -18.52 -23.45 17.47
N PHE A 613 -19.07 -23.91 16.35
CA PHE A 613 -18.30 -24.50 15.26
C PHE A 613 -17.69 -23.46 14.29
N ASN A 614 -18.04 -22.18 14.41
CA ASN A 614 -17.38 -21.14 13.63
C ASN A 614 -15.96 -20.92 14.17
N ASN A 615 -14.99 -21.59 13.56
CA ASN A 615 -13.59 -21.50 13.95
C ASN A 615 -12.71 -21.35 12.72
N PHE A 616 -11.54 -20.76 12.91
CA PHE A 616 -10.47 -20.75 11.93
C PHE A 616 -9.15 -21.03 12.63
N ALA A 617 -8.17 -21.51 11.87
CA ALA A 617 -6.84 -21.75 12.41
C ALA A 617 -5.78 -21.53 11.35
N ARG A 618 -4.60 -21.04 11.77
CA ARG A 618 -3.42 -20.95 10.90
C ARG A 618 -2.95 -22.37 10.57
N ILE A 619 -2.67 -22.61 9.29
CA ILE A 619 -2.32 -23.93 8.76
C ILE A 619 -1.00 -23.94 7.99
N ASP A 620 -0.48 -22.79 7.52
CA ASP A 620 0.81 -22.74 6.82
C ASP A 620 2.00 -23.14 7.71
N ASP A 621 1.85 -22.95 9.02
CA ASP A 621 2.88 -23.25 10.03
C ASP A 621 2.63 -24.58 10.76
N ARG A 622 1.70 -25.41 10.27
CA ARG A 622 1.31 -26.68 10.92
C ARG A 622 1.73 -27.90 10.11
N PRO A 623 2.23 -28.97 10.75
CA PRO A 623 2.41 -30.24 10.07
C PRO A 623 1.06 -30.82 9.65
N PHE A 624 1.07 -31.59 8.56
CA PHE A 624 -0.09 -32.39 8.20
C PHE A 624 -0.17 -33.61 9.10
N SER A 625 -1.38 -33.96 9.53
CA SER A 625 -1.63 -35.23 10.16
C SER A 625 -1.65 -36.35 9.11
N ALA A 626 -1.60 -37.60 9.56
CA ALA A 626 -1.76 -38.76 8.68
C ALA A 626 -3.10 -38.75 7.90
N ARG A 627 -4.10 -37.99 8.35
CA ARG A 627 -5.42 -37.89 7.69
C ARG A 627 -5.39 -37.09 6.39
N VAL A 628 -4.32 -36.36 6.09
CA VAL A 628 -4.15 -35.68 4.79
C VAL A 628 -4.26 -36.66 3.60
N ARG A 629 -3.95 -37.95 3.81
CA ARG A 629 -4.11 -39.04 2.83
C ARG A 629 -5.54 -39.22 2.32
N PHE A 630 -6.54 -38.81 3.11
CA PHE A 630 -7.95 -38.85 2.74
C PHE A 630 -8.41 -37.58 2.04
N CYS A 631 -7.60 -36.52 2.09
CA CYS A 631 -7.90 -35.22 1.53
C CYS A 631 -7.32 -35.05 0.13
N ALA A 632 -6.07 -35.47 -0.07
CA ALA A 632 -5.30 -35.17 -1.27
C ALA A 632 -4.70 -36.45 -1.89
N GLY A 633 -4.61 -36.49 -3.23
CA GLY A 633 -3.96 -37.57 -3.97
C GLY A 633 -3.41 -37.09 -5.31
N SER A 634 -2.54 -37.89 -5.94
CA SER A 634 -2.01 -37.61 -7.28
C SER A 634 -3.09 -37.77 -8.36
N ALA A 635 -2.85 -37.19 -9.55
CA ALA A 635 -3.74 -37.36 -10.71
C ALA A 635 -3.95 -38.86 -11.06
N ASP A 636 -2.89 -39.67 -11.01
CA ASP A 636 -2.91 -41.13 -11.26
C ASP A 636 -3.79 -41.92 -10.28
N TYR A 637 -4.06 -41.38 -9.09
CA TYR A 637 -4.97 -42.01 -8.12
C TYR A 637 -6.44 -41.84 -8.52
N ILE A 638 -6.79 -40.72 -9.18
CA ILE A 638 -8.16 -40.42 -9.60
C ILE A 638 -8.53 -41.20 -10.87
N GLU A 639 -7.60 -41.36 -11.82
CA GLU A 639 -7.85 -42.19 -13.02
C GLU A 639 -8.13 -43.67 -12.66
N LYS A 640 -7.59 -44.17 -11.54
CA LYS A 640 -7.87 -45.52 -11.03
C LYS A 640 -9.23 -45.67 -10.33
N LEU A 641 -9.93 -44.57 -10.04
CA LEU A 641 -11.29 -44.57 -9.48
C LEU A 641 -12.38 -44.47 -10.57
N ASP A 642 -12.00 -44.10 -11.80
CA ASP A 642 -12.87 -44.05 -13.00
C ASP A 642 -12.85 -45.38 -13.80
N VAL A 643 -12.44 -46.50 -13.18
CA VAL A 643 -12.49 -47.88 -13.75
C VAL A 643 -13.50 -48.74 -13.00
#